data_AF-A0A0C5WB56-F1
#
_entry.id   AF-A0A0C5WB56-F1
#
_cell.length_a   1.000
_cell.length_b   1.000
_cell.length_c   1.000
_cell.angle_alpha   90.00
_cell.angle_beta   90.00
_cell.angle_gamma   90.00
#
_symmetry.space_group_name_H-M   'P 1'
#
loop_
_entity.id
_entity.type
_entity.pdbx_description
1 polymer ?
#
loop_
_entity_poly.entity_id
_entity_poly.type
_entity_poly.pdbx_seq_one_letter_code
_entity_poly.pdbx_strand_id
1 'polypeptide(L)'
;MVAQNDGVVSLDLPVRNSFKFNRYALNPTFSFVREQNRYLSFTNKKQWTQFEDAPQTNLFSYSGRLSENSGMGIGLFQQDYGVLTTFGGIVNFAYNAVLDRDSNLTFGMNLGVYNSGINQGRIQTNFDDPSLQNIPSNLLVSINPGINYGTLFLDFGVSLNNLVTYNFKTSEIIKENPEQSIQLHAMYTGYLETRGFFDESKFSTLVTTNLKKDKTVLSGLVMLTVPKGIWAQAGYNTLYGVSGGLGLNVSSNISIEYNFEKSMGDLVSFGNSHEITLAYKFNKRERYNYSDDDQEEALIIPKQKKKRFIAAKPRTTKPKPTAVKPAKETPIATEKVVVDEKTTDEDAIAKAEAEALAKQQALEAEQAKKAEEEANRLKAIADAKAKADALARQKAAEAARLKAQEDAKAKAEALAKEKAAAEAKAKEAALALARKQALEAENAKKQAEEAARLKAEEAAKMQLEQEAAKARAEEKPLDKIAQSMQNLEKVTEASKLEQQNLLSKLKATVAVKQKDLNDLKEENDLSEQGIYSEPKPFKSVSAENAAIESLKDELDNAINNQREKIAQLEKLYSERVKTIKTKNDSINTYYLKALEVLKTEQAQTTRAKAELVSTLETIKVATEIERKRRIKRAAYDNAEARYNKDRARLEAIKNNTEIASAPLEAKDFDFGDVQSNNIQIIKGVKNVNSDFYLVLAVHDDVEKRDAFLEKAVASGQKNINFFFDVATSKYYIYYESFNDLESANQAMAQKDSKPYNGKMYMVKIEN
;
A
#
# COMPACT_ATOMS: atom_id res chain seq x y z
N MET A 1 7.33 8.25 3.40
CA MET A 1 7.32 9.66 2.97
C MET A 1 8.73 10.22 2.91
N VAL A 2 9.46 10.28 4.04
CA VAL A 2 10.88 10.68 4.07
C VAL A 2 11.78 9.53 3.58
N ALA A 3 12.77 9.85 2.74
CA ALA A 3 13.90 8.96 2.40
C ALA A 3 15.05 9.15 3.41
N GLN A 4 15.65 8.04 3.87
CA GLN A 4 16.25 7.94 5.19
C GLN A 4 17.54 8.77 5.44
N ASN A 5 18.19 9.30 4.39
CA ASN A 5 19.50 9.97 4.50
C ASN A 5 19.49 11.49 4.18
N ASP A 6 18.55 12.00 3.38
CA ASP A 6 18.65 13.36 2.79
C ASP A 6 17.50 14.33 3.18
N GLY A 7 16.59 13.91 4.07
CA GLY A 7 15.39 14.71 4.42
C GLY A 7 14.39 14.91 3.26
N VAL A 8 14.56 14.16 2.17
CA VAL A 8 13.74 14.24 0.96
C VAL A 8 12.37 13.59 1.17
N VAL A 9 11.30 14.32 0.85
CA VAL A 9 9.94 13.78 0.75
C VAL A 9 9.70 13.25 -0.67
N SER A 10 9.17 12.04 -0.77
CA SER A 10 8.73 11.45 -2.05
C SER A 10 7.33 11.95 -2.44
N LEU A 11 7.07 12.14 -3.74
CA LEU A 11 5.80 12.69 -4.24
C LEU A 11 4.61 11.78 -3.89
N ASP A 12 3.73 12.26 -3.00
CA ASP A 12 2.44 11.65 -2.63
C ASP A 12 1.42 12.77 -2.38
N LEU A 13 0.52 13.02 -3.35
CA LEU A 13 -0.53 14.03 -3.20
C LEU A 13 -1.77 13.41 -2.52
N PRO A 14 -2.23 13.90 -1.35
CA PRO A 14 -3.29 13.27 -0.57
C PRO A 14 -4.72 13.48 -1.11
N VAL A 15 -4.91 13.60 -2.42
CA VAL A 15 -6.20 13.86 -3.12
C VAL A 15 -7.19 12.68 -3.11
N ARG A 16 -6.85 11.59 -2.40
CA ARG A 16 -7.52 10.28 -2.32
C ARG A 16 -9.05 10.26 -2.04
N ASN A 17 -9.64 11.37 -1.58
CA ASN A 17 -11.06 11.41 -1.18
C ASN A 17 -11.98 12.06 -2.22
N SER A 18 -11.46 12.93 -3.10
CA SER A 18 -12.27 13.52 -4.15
C SER A 18 -12.28 12.61 -5.38
N PHE A 19 -13.43 12.05 -5.72
CA PHE A 19 -13.60 11.39 -7.02
C PHE A 19 -13.96 12.40 -8.12
N LYS A 20 -14.25 13.65 -7.76
CA LYS A 20 -14.75 14.69 -8.66
C LYS A 20 -13.66 15.55 -9.28
N PHE A 21 -12.68 15.96 -8.48
CA PHE A 21 -11.63 16.90 -8.87
C PHE A 21 -10.24 16.28 -8.75
N ASN A 22 -9.23 16.91 -9.36
CA ASN A 22 -7.83 16.50 -9.30
C ASN A 22 -7.56 15.05 -9.75
N ARG A 23 -8.48 14.42 -10.50
CA ARG A 23 -8.50 12.98 -10.79
C ARG A 23 -7.23 12.48 -11.49
N TYR A 24 -6.57 13.35 -12.28
CA TYR A 24 -5.26 13.09 -12.90
C TYR A 24 -4.15 12.72 -11.89
N ALA A 25 -4.28 13.13 -10.63
CA ALA A 25 -3.36 12.79 -9.54
C ALA A 25 -3.79 11.53 -8.75
N LEU A 26 -5.00 11.00 -8.96
CA LEU A 26 -5.38 9.64 -8.52
C LEU A 26 -4.85 8.57 -9.48
N ASN A 27 -4.88 8.87 -10.79
CA ASN A 27 -4.33 8.03 -11.85
C ASN A 27 -4.02 8.90 -13.09
N PRO A 28 -2.87 8.72 -13.77
CA PRO A 28 -2.47 9.56 -14.90
C PRO A 28 -3.39 9.45 -16.14
N THR A 29 -4.29 8.47 -16.23
CA THR A 29 -5.28 8.37 -17.32
C THR A 29 -6.57 9.16 -17.05
N PHE A 30 -6.85 9.53 -15.79
CA PHE A 30 -8.14 10.09 -15.37
C PHE A 30 -8.35 11.59 -15.69
N SER A 31 -7.45 12.24 -16.44
CA SER A 31 -7.75 13.50 -17.12
C SER A 31 -8.58 13.31 -18.40
N PHE A 32 -8.73 12.06 -18.86
CA PHE A 32 -9.59 11.66 -19.97
C PHE A 32 -10.61 10.59 -19.58
N VAL A 33 -10.20 9.56 -18.84
CA VAL A 33 -11.06 8.40 -18.52
C VAL A 33 -12.27 8.82 -17.69
N ARG A 34 -13.47 8.74 -18.31
CA ARG A 34 -14.74 9.30 -17.79
C ARG A 34 -14.63 10.77 -17.39
N GLU A 35 -13.78 11.56 -18.04
CA GLU A 35 -13.69 13.00 -17.82
C GLU A 35 -14.15 13.77 -19.06
N GLN A 36 -15.04 14.74 -18.85
CA GLN A 36 -15.67 15.52 -19.92
C GLN A 36 -15.54 17.03 -19.69
N ASN A 37 -15.41 17.46 -18.43
CA ASN A 37 -15.42 18.85 -18.06
C ASN A 37 -13.98 19.37 -17.94
N ARG A 38 -13.84 20.69 -17.99
CA ARG A 38 -12.59 21.40 -17.68
C ARG A 38 -12.80 22.13 -16.37
N TYR A 39 -11.98 21.86 -15.38
CA TYR A 39 -12.05 22.47 -14.06
C TYR A 39 -10.76 23.21 -13.74
N LEU A 40 -10.88 24.42 -13.19
CA LEU A 40 -9.83 25.06 -12.41
C LEU A 40 -10.18 24.87 -10.93
N SER A 41 -9.40 24.09 -10.18
CA SER A 41 -9.65 23.78 -8.77
C SER A 41 -8.60 24.42 -7.85
N PHE A 42 -9.03 24.80 -6.65
CA PHE A 42 -8.19 25.00 -5.48
C PHE A 42 -8.66 24.06 -4.38
N THR A 43 -7.78 23.19 -3.92
CA THR A 43 -8.01 22.21 -2.86
C THR A 43 -7.08 22.49 -1.70
N ASN A 44 -7.64 22.72 -0.52
CA ASN A 44 -6.91 22.75 0.75
C ASN A 44 -7.26 21.48 1.54
N LYS A 45 -6.24 20.77 2.01
CA LYS A 45 -6.39 19.61 2.90
C LYS A 45 -5.51 19.80 4.12
N LYS A 46 -6.11 19.82 5.30
CA LYS A 46 -5.39 19.72 6.57
C LYS A 46 -5.63 18.34 7.15
N GLN A 47 -4.57 17.55 7.26
CA GLN A 47 -4.61 16.25 7.91
C GLN A 47 -4.52 16.42 9.43
N TRP A 48 -5.07 15.44 10.15
CA TRP A 48 -4.73 15.18 11.56
C TRP A 48 -4.86 16.39 12.50
N THR A 49 -6.04 17.00 12.57
CA THR A 49 -6.24 18.30 13.24
C THR A 49 -6.23 18.24 14.78
N GLN A 50 -5.64 17.22 15.41
CA GLN A 50 -5.49 17.11 16.87
C GLN A 50 -4.14 17.62 17.40
N PHE A 51 -3.18 17.95 16.52
CA PHE A 51 -1.89 18.54 16.92
C PHE A 51 -1.54 19.80 16.11
N GLU A 52 -0.64 20.62 16.65
CA GLU A 52 -0.15 21.84 16.00
C GLU A 52 0.86 21.50 14.89
N ASP A 53 1.00 22.38 13.89
CA ASP A 53 1.79 22.13 12.66
C ASP A 53 1.45 20.84 11.87
N ALA A 54 0.30 20.21 12.15
CA ALA A 54 -0.19 19.02 11.46
C ALA A 54 -0.31 19.20 9.93
N PRO A 55 -0.08 18.14 9.12
CA PRO A 55 0.27 18.31 7.72
C PRO A 55 -0.80 19.00 6.87
N GLN A 56 -0.38 19.98 6.09
CA GLN A 56 -1.25 20.73 5.18
C GLN A 56 -0.81 20.54 3.74
N THR A 57 -1.77 20.38 2.83
CA THR A 57 -1.56 20.43 1.38
C THR A 57 -2.46 21.49 0.78
N ASN A 58 -1.85 22.39 0.00
CA ASN A 58 -2.54 23.30 -0.90
C ASN A 58 -2.26 22.85 -2.34
N LEU A 59 -3.30 22.59 -3.12
CA LEU A 59 -3.20 22.19 -4.52
C LEU A 59 -4.07 23.12 -5.37
N PHE A 60 -3.45 23.82 -6.32
CA PHE A 60 -4.12 24.56 -7.37
C PHE A 60 -3.97 23.79 -8.68
N SER A 61 -5.06 23.44 -9.35
CA SER A 61 -4.97 22.66 -10.60
C SER A 61 -5.89 23.17 -11.70
N TYR A 62 -5.49 22.93 -12.93
CA TYR A 62 -6.34 22.96 -14.11
C TYR A 62 -6.32 21.58 -14.76
N SER A 63 -7.47 20.92 -14.92
CA SER A 63 -7.53 19.60 -15.56
C SER A 63 -8.83 19.35 -16.32
N GLY A 64 -8.74 18.51 -17.34
CA GLY A 64 -9.89 18.04 -18.11
C GLY A 64 -9.55 17.62 -19.54
N ARG A 65 -10.61 17.32 -20.30
CA ARG A 65 -10.50 16.88 -21.71
C ARG A 65 -10.01 18.02 -22.62
N LEU A 66 -8.86 17.83 -23.25
CA LEU A 66 -8.20 18.81 -24.12
C LEU A 66 -8.72 18.72 -25.56
N SER A 67 -8.94 17.50 -26.07
CA SER A 67 -9.47 17.22 -27.41
C SER A 67 -10.38 15.99 -27.41
N GLU A 68 -10.89 15.57 -28.57
CA GLU A 68 -11.67 14.34 -28.69
C GLU A 68 -10.95 13.11 -28.13
N ASN A 69 -9.63 13.00 -28.33
CA ASN A 69 -8.82 11.83 -27.94
C ASN A 69 -7.70 12.15 -26.93
N SER A 70 -7.71 13.32 -26.27
CA SER A 70 -6.71 13.64 -25.25
C SER A 70 -7.24 14.43 -24.05
N GLY A 71 -6.68 14.13 -22.88
CA GLY A 71 -6.87 14.85 -21.62
C GLY A 71 -5.55 15.48 -21.16
N MET A 72 -5.65 16.53 -20.35
CA MET A 72 -4.48 17.21 -19.79
C MET A 72 -4.77 17.65 -18.36
N GLY A 73 -3.74 17.65 -17.52
CA GLY A 73 -3.77 18.25 -16.18
C GLY A 73 -2.50 19.06 -15.92
N ILE A 74 -2.63 20.16 -15.20
CA ILE A 74 -1.50 20.94 -14.66
C ILE A 74 -1.85 21.26 -13.22
N GLY A 75 -1.04 20.81 -12.27
CA GLY A 75 -1.15 21.16 -10.86
C GLY A 75 0.06 21.92 -10.38
N LEU A 76 -0.15 22.87 -9.46
CA LEU A 76 0.87 23.48 -8.61
C LEU A 76 0.50 23.16 -7.16
N PHE A 77 1.45 22.67 -6.38
CA PHE A 77 1.20 22.19 -5.03
C PHE A 77 2.24 22.69 -4.02
N GLN A 78 1.78 22.89 -2.80
CA GLN A 78 2.59 23.10 -1.61
C GLN A 78 2.14 22.07 -0.56
N GLN A 79 3.08 21.27 -0.05
CA GLN A 79 2.86 20.33 1.04
C GLN A 79 3.78 20.69 2.20
N ASP A 80 3.19 20.80 3.38
CA ASP A 80 3.83 21.26 4.60
C ASP A 80 3.70 20.17 5.67
N TYR A 81 4.84 19.62 6.07
CA TYR A 81 4.97 18.51 7.03
C TYR A 81 5.85 18.97 8.21
N GLY A 82 5.25 19.66 9.18
CA GLY A 82 6.02 20.35 10.23
C GLY A 82 6.99 21.37 9.64
N VAL A 83 8.28 21.24 9.93
CA VAL A 83 9.34 22.10 9.37
C VAL A 83 9.74 21.78 7.92
N LEU A 84 9.27 20.67 7.33
CA LEU A 84 9.54 20.34 5.92
C LEU A 84 8.47 20.97 5.01
N THR A 85 8.90 21.77 4.03
CA THR A 85 8.04 22.29 2.95
C THR A 85 8.47 21.68 1.62
N THR A 86 7.50 21.14 0.88
CA THR A 86 7.68 20.65 -0.49
C THR A 86 6.81 21.50 -1.42
N PHE A 87 7.44 22.15 -2.42
CA PHE A 87 6.73 22.96 -3.41
C PHE A 87 7.05 22.50 -4.82
N GLY A 88 6.05 22.38 -5.69
CA GLY A 88 6.27 21.94 -7.06
C GLY A 88 5.04 21.97 -7.95
N GLY A 89 5.15 21.31 -9.09
CA GLY A 89 4.05 21.10 -10.00
C GLY A 89 4.02 19.70 -10.60
N ILE A 90 2.87 19.32 -11.14
CA ILE A 90 2.68 18.09 -11.92
C ILE A 90 2.05 18.48 -13.26
N VAL A 91 2.67 18.05 -14.35
CA VAL A 91 2.05 18.06 -15.68
C VAL A 91 1.58 16.65 -16.00
N ASN A 92 0.32 16.54 -16.40
CA ASN A 92 -0.33 15.31 -16.85
C ASN A 92 -0.72 15.44 -18.31
N PHE A 93 -0.51 14.36 -19.07
CA PHE A 93 -1.11 14.17 -20.38
C PHE A 93 -1.69 12.76 -20.49
N ALA A 94 -2.90 12.64 -21.06
CA ALA A 94 -3.53 11.38 -21.37
C ALA A 94 -3.96 11.35 -22.85
N TYR A 95 -3.77 10.22 -23.51
CA TYR A 95 -4.15 9.98 -24.90
C TYR A 95 -4.97 8.70 -25.02
N ASN A 96 -6.10 8.77 -25.72
CA ASN A 96 -7.04 7.68 -25.87
C ASN A 96 -7.03 7.10 -27.28
N ALA A 97 -6.58 5.85 -27.40
CA ALA A 97 -6.78 5.06 -28.60
C ALA A 97 -8.16 4.40 -28.55
N VAL A 98 -9.05 4.79 -29.46
CA VAL A 98 -10.32 4.08 -29.69
C VAL A 98 -9.99 2.75 -30.38
N LEU A 99 -10.49 1.64 -29.85
CA LEU A 99 -10.31 0.29 -30.42
C LEU A 99 -11.57 -0.18 -31.15
N ASP A 100 -12.73 0.06 -30.54
CA ASP A 100 -14.07 -0.14 -31.11
C ASP A 100 -15.03 0.91 -30.50
N ARG A 101 -16.30 0.92 -30.91
CA ARG A 101 -17.34 1.84 -30.39
C ARG A 101 -17.42 1.84 -28.86
N ASP A 102 -17.42 0.64 -28.29
CA ASP A 102 -17.60 0.40 -26.86
C ASP A 102 -16.29 0.02 -26.15
N SER A 103 -15.12 0.13 -26.80
CA SER A 103 -13.83 -0.20 -26.17
C SER A 103 -12.68 0.74 -26.57
N ASN A 104 -11.86 1.10 -25.58
CA ASN A 104 -10.77 2.05 -25.74
C ASN A 104 -9.57 1.71 -24.84
N LEU A 105 -8.42 2.29 -25.18
CA LEU A 105 -7.17 2.14 -24.44
C LEU A 105 -6.56 3.54 -24.23
N THR A 106 -6.73 4.08 -23.03
CA THR A 106 -6.11 5.35 -22.62
C THR A 106 -4.72 5.09 -22.03
N PHE A 107 -3.72 5.77 -22.57
CA PHE A 107 -2.38 5.89 -22.01
C PHE A 107 -2.27 7.24 -21.28
N GLY A 108 -1.54 7.29 -20.17
CA GLY A 108 -1.36 8.52 -19.39
C GLY A 108 0.02 8.61 -18.76
N MET A 109 0.49 9.83 -18.51
CA MET A 109 1.75 10.08 -17.81
C MET A 109 1.67 11.35 -16.96
N ASN A 110 2.08 11.25 -15.69
CA ASN A 110 2.35 12.39 -14.81
C ASN A 110 3.86 12.62 -14.69
N LEU A 111 4.29 13.82 -15.05
CA LEU A 111 5.63 14.36 -14.79
C LEU A 111 5.54 15.36 -13.63
N GLY A 112 6.04 14.97 -12.45
CA GLY A 112 6.17 15.86 -11.29
C GLY A 112 7.56 16.51 -11.24
N VAL A 113 7.61 17.81 -10.97
CA VAL A 113 8.85 18.58 -10.77
C VAL A 113 8.70 19.39 -9.48
N TYR A 114 9.52 19.13 -8.47
CA TYR A 114 9.30 19.68 -7.13
C TYR A 114 10.58 19.85 -6.31
N ASN A 115 10.60 20.84 -5.42
CA ASN A 115 11.69 21.10 -4.48
C ASN A 115 11.25 20.71 -3.07
N SER A 116 12.03 19.88 -2.38
CA SER A 116 11.78 19.40 -1.01
C SER A 116 12.89 19.90 -0.08
N GLY A 117 12.55 20.57 1.02
CA GLY A 117 13.56 21.03 2.00
C GLY A 117 12.97 21.51 3.31
N ILE A 118 13.84 21.92 4.23
CA ILE A 118 13.45 22.50 5.51
C ILE A 118 13.15 24.00 5.34
N ASN A 119 12.05 24.44 5.94
CA ASN A 119 11.59 25.81 5.96
C ASN A 119 12.06 26.49 7.25
N GLN A 120 13.19 27.19 7.18
CA GLN A 120 13.79 27.88 8.34
C GLN A 120 12.84 28.88 9.01
N GLY A 121 11.90 29.49 8.27
CA GLY A 121 10.88 30.39 8.82
C GLY A 121 9.83 29.71 9.72
N ARG A 122 9.85 28.37 9.84
CA ARG A 122 9.02 27.60 10.78
C ARG A 122 9.83 26.96 11.92
N ILE A 123 11.14 27.14 11.94
CA ILE A 123 12.00 26.63 13.03
C ILE A 123 11.88 27.58 14.21
N GLN A 124 11.29 27.11 15.31
CA GLN A 124 11.29 27.83 16.59
C GLN A 124 12.40 27.23 17.48
N THR A 125 13.47 28.00 17.69
CA THR A 125 14.59 27.61 18.56
C THR A 125 14.98 28.77 19.47
N ASN A 126 15.46 28.46 20.67
CA ASN A 126 15.93 29.47 21.63
C ASN A 126 17.33 30.00 21.30
N PHE A 127 18.04 29.33 20.39
CA PHE A 127 19.39 29.64 19.91
C PHE A 127 19.51 29.19 18.45
N ASP A 128 20.24 29.94 17.61
CA ASP A 128 20.55 29.52 16.24
C ASP A 128 21.42 28.24 16.24
N ASP A 129 20.94 27.19 15.58
CA ASP A 129 21.71 25.95 15.35
C ASP A 129 22.37 26.00 13.96
N PRO A 130 23.72 26.05 13.86
CA PRO A 130 24.44 26.09 12.59
C PRO A 130 24.21 24.85 11.71
N SER A 131 23.80 23.71 12.27
CA SER A 131 23.49 22.51 11.50
C SER A 131 22.21 22.66 10.67
N LEU A 132 21.25 23.46 11.15
CA LEU A 132 19.98 23.75 10.45
C LEU A 132 20.13 24.85 9.39
N GLN A 133 21.21 25.62 9.43
CA GLN A 133 21.44 26.76 8.52
C GLN A 133 21.83 26.32 7.10
N ASN A 134 22.47 25.17 6.92
CA ASN A 134 23.06 24.72 5.64
C ASN A 134 22.35 23.53 4.96
N ILE A 135 21.16 23.12 5.41
CA ILE A 135 20.48 21.92 4.88
C ILE A 135 19.96 22.19 3.45
N PRO A 136 20.43 21.46 2.42
CA PRO A 136 20.13 21.78 1.03
C PRO A 136 18.73 21.33 0.62
N SER A 137 17.93 22.24 0.08
CA SER A 137 16.66 21.91 -0.59
C SER A 137 16.91 21.13 -1.90
N ASN A 138 16.28 19.97 -2.06
CA ASN A 138 16.52 19.03 -3.15
C ASN A 138 15.47 19.18 -4.26
N LEU A 139 15.92 19.48 -5.48
CA LEU A 139 15.07 19.51 -6.68
C LEU A 139 14.94 18.11 -7.29
N LEU A 140 13.71 17.62 -7.38
CA LEU A 140 13.36 16.27 -7.75
C LEU A 140 12.42 16.24 -8.95
N VAL A 141 12.58 15.22 -9.79
CA VAL A 141 11.67 14.90 -10.89
C VAL A 141 11.15 13.47 -10.75
N SER A 142 9.84 13.30 -10.78
CA SER A 142 9.13 12.02 -10.68
C SER A 142 8.34 11.74 -11.96
N ILE A 143 8.44 10.51 -12.48
CA ILE A 143 7.72 10.04 -13.66
C ILE A 143 6.75 8.93 -13.25
N ASN A 144 5.48 9.07 -13.63
CA ASN A 144 4.40 8.15 -13.26
C ASN A 144 3.54 7.81 -14.50
N PRO A 145 3.86 6.75 -15.26
CA PRO A 145 3.04 6.31 -16.38
C PRO A 145 1.85 5.45 -15.91
N GLY A 146 0.83 5.34 -16.75
CA GLY A 146 -0.27 4.39 -16.55
C GLY A 146 -1.08 4.12 -17.82
N ILE A 147 -1.85 3.04 -17.79
CA ILE A 147 -2.66 2.53 -18.90
C ILE A 147 -4.03 2.11 -18.36
N ASN A 148 -5.11 2.43 -19.07
CA ASN A 148 -6.49 2.07 -18.74
C ASN A 148 -7.19 1.51 -19.99
N TYR A 149 -7.69 0.28 -19.90
CA TYR A 149 -8.62 -0.29 -20.87
C TYR A 149 -10.06 0.00 -20.43
N GLY A 150 -10.75 0.82 -21.22
CA GLY A 150 -12.13 1.21 -20.99
C GLY A 150 -13.11 0.42 -21.87
N THR A 151 -14.27 0.11 -21.29
CA THR A 151 -15.43 -0.50 -21.98
C THR A 151 -16.65 0.46 -21.89
N LEU A 152 -17.86 0.02 -22.24
CA LEU A 152 -19.06 0.84 -22.08
C LEU A 152 -19.30 1.34 -20.63
N PHE A 153 -19.11 0.48 -19.62
CA PHE A 153 -19.37 0.81 -18.20
C PHE A 153 -18.22 0.52 -17.23
N LEU A 154 -17.26 -0.32 -17.62
CA LEU A 154 -16.12 -0.73 -16.78
C LEU A 154 -14.80 -0.18 -17.33
N ASP A 155 -13.89 0.18 -16.44
CA ASP A 155 -12.55 0.69 -16.74
C ASP A 155 -11.53 -0.02 -15.85
N PHE A 156 -10.52 -0.66 -16.45
CA PHE A 156 -9.49 -1.41 -15.74
C PHE A 156 -8.11 -0.88 -16.11
N GLY A 157 -7.20 -0.74 -15.15
CA GLY A 157 -5.88 -0.21 -15.47
C GLY A 157 -4.79 -0.43 -14.44
N VAL A 158 -3.60 0.01 -14.83
CA VAL A 158 -2.35 -0.10 -14.07
C VAL A 158 -1.60 1.22 -14.19
N SER A 159 -1.13 1.76 -13.06
CA SER A 159 -0.20 2.88 -13.01
C SER A 159 1.03 2.55 -12.16
N LEU A 160 2.16 3.17 -12.51
CA LEU A 160 3.44 3.01 -11.83
C LEU A 160 3.79 4.33 -11.15
N ASN A 161 3.53 4.42 -9.85
CA ASN A 161 3.76 5.61 -9.06
C ASN A 161 5.23 5.69 -8.64
N ASN A 162 5.85 6.86 -8.83
CA ASN A 162 7.26 7.15 -8.64
C ASN A 162 8.21 6.12 -9.32
N LEU A 163 7.91 5.75 -10.57
CA LEU A 163 8.69 4.76 -11.34
C LEU A 163 10.17 5.16 -11.48
N VAL A 164 10.42 6.43 -11.79
CA VAL A 164 11.74 7.05 -11.74
C VAL A 164 11.62 8.29 -10.88
N THR A 165 12.51 8.45 -9.89
CA THR A 165 12.67 9.68 -9.10
C THR A 165 14.13 10.10 -9.18
N TYR A 166 14.43 11.22 -9.84
CA TYR A 166 15.79 11.74 -10.01
C TYR A 166 15.99 13.00 -9.17
N ASN A 167 17.09 13.07 -8.41
CA ASN A 167 17.47 14.25 -7.63
C ASN A 167 18.58 15.02 -8.36
N PHE A 168 18.31 16.27 -8.73
CA PHE A 168 19.25 17.12 -9.45
C PHE A 168 20.44 17.60 -8.61
N LYS A 169 20.38 17.54 -7.27
CA LYS A 169 21.52 17.92 -6.41
C LYS A 169 22.53 16.80 -6.21
N THR A 170 22.07 15.58 -5.93
CA THR A 170 22.97 14.40 -5.87
C THR A 170 23.33 13.87 -7.26
N SER A 171 22.58 14.27 -8.29
CA SER A 171 22.64 13.73 -9.66
C SER A 171 22.35 12.22 -9.74
N GLU A 172 21.63 11.67 -8.76
CA GLU A 172 21.30 10.25 -8.68
C GLU A 172 19.80 9.97 -8.84
N ILE A 173 19.48 8.75 -9.30
CA ILE A 173 18.14 8.17 -9.22
C ILE A 173 17.96 7.55 -7.83
N ILE A 174 16.89 7.91 -7.12
CA ILE A 174 16.56 7.35 -5.81
C ILE A 174 16.11 5.90 -5.98
N LYS A 175 17.02 4.96 -5.68
CA LYS A 175 16.82 3.51 -5.84
C LYS A 175 15.82 2.92 -4.84
N GLU A 176 15.64 3.56 -3.69
CA GLU A 176 14.78 3.09 -2.60
C GLU A 176 13.72 4.15 -2.23
N ASN A 177 12.80 4.44 -3.14
CA ASN A 177 11.66 5.33 -2.87
C ASN A 177 10.53 4.55 -2.16
N PRO A 178 10.17 4.87 -0.89
CA PRO A 178 9.16 4.12 -0.13
C PRO A 178 7.72 4.35 -0.59
N GLU A 179 7.48 5.37 -1.42
CA GLU A 179 6.18 5.65 -2.03
C GLU A 179 6.11 5.16 -3.49
N GLN A 180 7.17 4.52 -4.02
CA GLN A 180 7.11 3.80 -5.28
C GLN A 180 6.10 2.64 -5.19
N SER A 181 5.19 2.57 -6.16
CA SER A 181 4.13 1.54 -6.15
C SER A 181 3.66 1.13 -7.54
N ILE A 182 3.25 -0.13 -7.64
CA ILE A 182 2.36 -0.60 -8.71
C ILE A 182 0.93 -0.42 -8.21
N GLN A 183 0.16 0.43 -8.87
CA GLN A 183 -1.25 0.68 -8.59
C GLN A 183 -2.09 -0.07 -9.63
N LEU A 184 -2.95 -0.97 -9.15
CA LEU A 184 -3.99 -1.60 -9.96
C LEU A 184 -5.31 -0.87 -9.69
N HIS A 185 -6.14 -0.65 -10.71
CA HIS A 185 -7.48 -0.10 -10.52
C HIS A 185 -8.56 -0.79 -11.34
N ALA A 186 -9.76 -0.81 -10.78
CA ALA A 186 -11.00 -1.18 -11.45
C ALA A 186 -12.06 -0.13 -11.09
N MET A 187 -12.75 0.40 -12.10
CA MET A 187 -13.79 1.41 -11.96
C MET A 187 -15.04 0.96 -12.71
N TYR A 188 -16.21 1.21 -12.13
CA TYR A 188 -17.50 1.06 -12.79
C TYR A 188 -18.21 2.41 -12.80
N THR A 189 -18.89 2.74 -13.89
CA THR A 189 -19.77 3.92 -14.00
C THR A 189 -21.05 3.52 -14.73
N GLY A 190 -22.18 3.74 -14.08
CA GLY A 190 -23.52 3.53 -14.63
C GLY A 190 -24.45 4.70 -14.32
N TYR A 191 -25.61 4.71 -14.95
CA TYR A 191 -26.63 5.75 -14.80
C TYR A 191 -27.93 5.15 -14.27
N LEU A 192 -28.68 5.91 -13.49
CA LEU A 192 -29.95 5.52 -12.88
C LEU A 192 -31.11 6.24 -13.59
N GLU A 193 -31.82 5.50 -14.44
CA GLU A 193 -33.09 5.94 -15.03
C GLU A 193 -34.20 5.84 -13.96
N THR A 194 -34.60 6.96 -13.36
CA THR A 194 -35.63 6.98 -12.29
C THR A 194 -36.48 8.24 -12.34
N ARG A 195 -37.78 8.15 -12.03
CA ARG A 195 -38.64 9.34 -12.07
C ARG A 195 -38.43 10.24 -10.85
N GLY A 196 -37.93 11.45 -11.06
CA GLY A 196 -37.95 12.53 -10.07
C GLY A 196 -36.59 13.17 -9.80
N PHE A 197 -36.20 13.28 -8.54
CA PHE A 197 -34.96 13.96 -8.15
C PHE A 197 -33.69 13.20 -8.59
N PHE A 198 -33.75 11.86 -8.62
CA PHE A 198 -32.64 10.97 -8.97
C PHE A 198 -32.65 10.53 -10.44
N ASP A 199 -33.39 11.21 -11.31
CA ASP A 199 -33.33 10.94 -12.75
C ASP A 199 -31.92 11.20 -13.29
N GLU A 200 -31.54 10.47 -14.35
CA GLU A 200 -30.21 10.52 -15.00
C GLU A 200 -29.00 10.45 -14.02
N SER A 201 -29.18 9.90 -12.81
CA SER A 201 -28.17 10.00 -11.75
C SER A 201 -26.98 9.06 -11.99
N LYS A 202 -25.78 9.61 -11.95
CA LYS A 202 -24.53 8.90 -12.26
C LYS A 202 -23.95 8.27 -11.01
N PHE A 203 -23.88 6.93 -11.00
CA PHE A 203 -23.20 6.15 -9.98
C PHE A 203 -21.82 5.72 -10.49
N SER A 204 -20.76 6.12 -9.79
CA SER A 204 -19.39 5.73 -10.10
C SER A 204 -18.74 5.10 -8.87
N THR A 205 -18.04 3.99 -9.05
CA THR A 205 -17.24 3.33 -8.01
C THR A 205 -15.85 3.01 -8.53
N LEU A 206 -14.84 3.21 -7.70
CA LEU A 206 -13.43 2.99 -7.98
C LEU A 206 -12.82 2.14 -6.86
N VAL A 207 -12.16 1.05 -7.23
CA VAL A 207 -11.33 0.23 -6.35
C VAL A 207 -9.88 0.34 -6.83
N THR A 208 -8.94 0.58 -5.91
CA THR A 208 -7.51 0.67 -6.19
C THR A 208 -6.70 -0.15 -5.20
N THR A 209 -5.69 -0.87 -5.70
CA THR A 209 -4.73 -1.63 -4.89
C THR A 209 -3.34 -1.10 -5.18
N ASN A 210 -2.74 -0.42 -4.21
CA ASN A 210 -1.37 0.11 -4.30
C ASN A 210 -0.40 -0.87 -3.64
N LEU A 211 0.44 -1.51 -4.45
CA LEU A 211 1.51 -2.41 -4.02
C LEU A 211 2.80 -1.58 -3.85
N LYS A 212 3.12 -1.19 -2.60
CA LYS A 212 4.40 -0.56 -2.22
C LYS A 212 5.36 -1.63 -1.67
N LYS A 213 6.67 -1.35 -1.67
CA LYS A 213 7.76 -2.27 -1.26
C LYS A 213 7.43 -3.10 -0.01
N ASP A 214 6.93 -2.43 1.04
CA ASP A 214 6.73 -3.02 2.36
C ASP A 214 5.25 -3.03 2.82
N LYS A 215 4.31 -2.53 1.99
CA LYS A 215 2.88 -2.43 2.35
C LYS A 215 1.95 -2.46 1.13
N THR A 216 0.82 -3.15 1.26
CA THR A 216 -0.29 -3.06 0.30
C THR A 216 -1.40 -2.16 0.86
N VAL A 217 -1.82 -1.15 0.09
CA VAL A 217 -2.92 -0.24 0.47
C VAL A 217 -4.09 -0.43 -0.49
N LEU A 218 -5.18 -1.00 0.02
CA LEU A 218 -6.45 -1.11 -0.70
C LEU A 218 -7.28 0.15 -0.42
N SER A 219 -7.88 0.72 -1.47
CA SER A 219 -8.86 1.81 -1.35
C SER A 219 -10.09 1.53 -2.20
N GLY A 220 -11.27 1.79 -1.66
CA GLY A 220 -12.53 1.86 -2.39
C GLY A 220 -13.15 3.25 -2.25
N LEU A 221 -13.76 3.78 -3.31
CA LEU A 221 -14.39 5.09 -3.35
C LEU A 221 -15.67 4.99 -4.19
N VAL A 222 -16.82 5.31 -3.61
CA VAL A 222 -18.12 5.36 -4.29
C VAL A 222 -18.63 6.80 -4.37
N MET A 223 -19.29 7.15 -5.46
CA MET A 223 -19.91 8.44 -5.71
C MET A 223 -21.29 8.26 -6.34
N LEU A 224 -22.27 9.04 -5.87
CA LEU A 224 -23.51 9.32 -6.58
C LEU A 224 -23.56 10.81 -6.93
N THR A 225 -23.56 11.13 -8.23
CA THR A 225 -23.80 12.50 -8.75
C THR A 225 -25.23 12.59 -9.26
N VAL A 226 -25.98 13.57 -8.77
CA VAL A 226 -27.33 13.91 -9.23
C VAL A 226 -27.24 15.11 -10.21
N PRO A 227 -27.90 15.07 -11.38
CA PRO A 227 -27.82 16.14 -12.40
C PRO A 227 -28.25 17.52 -11.91
N LYS A 228 -29.00 17.60 -10.80
CA LYS A 228 -29.32 18.86 -10.08
C LYS A 228 -28.11 19.55 -9.42
N GLY A 229 -26.90 19.04 -9.66
CA GLY A 229 -25.65 19.65 -9.23
C GLY A 229 -25.33 19.37 -7.77
N ILE A 230 -25.63 18.16 -7.29
CA ILE A 230 -25.24 17.67 -5.96
C ILE A 230 -24.57 16.30 -6.14
N TRP A 231 -23.50 16.04 -5.40
CA TRP A 231 -22.92 14.69 -5.29
C TRP A 231 -22.59 14.36 -3.85
N ALA A 232 -22.68 13.08 -3.53
CA ALA A 232 -22.19 12.48 -2.29
C ALA A 232 -21.17 11.40 -2.63
N GLN A 233 -20.10 11.30 -1.87
CA GLN A 233 -19.08 10.27 -2.02
C GLN A 233 -18.68 9.69 -0.67
N ALA A 234 -18.30 8.42 -0.66
CA ALA A 234 -17.83 7.70 0.53
C ALA A 234 -16.65 6.82 0.16
N GLY A 235 -15.60 6.84 0.98
CA GLY A 235 -14.34 6.15 0.75
C GLY A 235 -13.93 5.29 1.93
N TYR A 236 -13.14 4.26 1.63
CA TYR A 236 -12.43 3.45 2.60
C TYR A 236 -11.01 3.22 2.10
N ASN A 237 -10.02 3.40 2.95
CA ASN A 237 -8.61 3.19 2.64
C ASN A 237 -7.93 2.48 3.82
N THR A 238 -7.22 1.38 3.57
CA THR A 238 -6.65 0.55 4.65
C THR A 238 -5.52 1.21 5.43
N LEU A 239 -5.00 2.36 4.98
CA LEU A 239 -3.97 3.14 5.67
C LEU A 239 -4.52 4.44 6.29
N TYR A 240 -5.52 5.07 5.67
CA TYR A 240 -6.03 6.39 6.07
C TYR A 240 -7.45 6.37 6.67
N GLY A 241 -8.13 5.22 6.71
CA GLY A 241 -9.45 5.04 7.34
C GLY A 241 -10.65 5.28 6.42
N VAL A 242 -11.76 5.74 7.00
CA VAL A 242 -13.03 6.01 6.28
C VAL A 242 -13.12 7.49 5.93
N SER A 243 -13.53 7.80 4.70
CA SER A 243 -13.85 9.16 4.28
C SER A 243 -15.30 9.29 3.80
N GLY A 244 -15.84 10.50 3.92
CA GLY A 244 -17.17 10.86 3.46
C GLY A 244 -17.18 12.31 2.99
N GLY A 245 -17.84 12.57 1.87
CA GLY A 245 -17.81 13.86 1.21
C GLY A 245 -19.14 14.25 0.59
N LEU A 246 -19.39 15.55 0.56
CA LEU A 246 -20.55 16.18 -0.06
C LEU A 246 -20.06 17.35 -0.93
N GLY A 247 -20.62 17.47 -2.13
CA GLY A 247 -20.33 18.59 -3.01
C GLY A 247 -21.56 19.08 -3.77
N LEU A 248 -21.51 20.35 -4.17
CA LEU A 248 -22.64 21.07 -4.75
C LEU A 248 -22.21 22.18 -5.73
N ASN A 249 -22.97 22.32 -6.81
CA ASN A 249 -22.84 23.39 -7.80
C ASN A 249 -23.59 24.64 -7.30
N VAL A 250 -22.85 25.53 -6.63
CA VAL A 250 -23.32 26.84 -6.17
C VAL A 250 -23.83 27.69 -7.34
N SER A 251 -23.19 27.58 -8.50
CA SER A 251 -23.68 28.15 -9.77
C SER A 251 -23.26 27.26 -10.93
N SER A 252 -23.74 27.56 -12.15
CA SER A 252 -23.41 26.79 -13.36
C SER A 252 -21.90 26.62 -13.63
N ASN A 253 -21.09 27.51 -13.04
CA ASN A 253 -19.63 27.53 -13.19
C ASN A 253 -18.86 27.41 -11.87
N ILE A 254 -19.50 27.36 -10.70
CA ILE A 254 -18.82 27.28 -9.39
C ILE A 254 -19.35 26.09 -8.59
N SER A 255 -18.43 25.22 -8.22
CA SER A 255 -18.63 23.98 -7.47
C SER A 255 -17.85 24.05 -6.16
N ILE A 256 -18.45 23.59 -5.07
CA ILE A 256 -17.77 23.43 -3.77
C ILE A 256 -17.91 21.98 -3.32
N GLU A 257 -16.84 21.40 -2.79
CA GLU A 257 -16.83 20.06 -2.20
C GLU A 257 -16.13 20.10 -0.84
N TYR A 258 -16.68 19.36 0.12
CA TYR A 258 -16.12 19.15 1.44
C TYR A 258 -16.00 17.66 1.73
N ASN A 259 -14.81 17.23 2.12
CA ASN A 259 -14.47 15.87 2.49
C ASN A 259 -14.00 15.83 3.95
N PHE A 260 -14.51 14.84 4.68
CA PHE A 260 -14.09 14.48 6.03
C PHE A 260 -13.49 13.08 6.00
N GLU A 261 -12.34 12.89 6.64
CA GLU A 261 -11.64 11.62 6.70
C GLU A 261 -11.33 11.30 8.16
N LYS A 262 -11.87 10.18 8.64
CA LYS A 262 -11.67 9.65 9.98
C LYS A 262 -10.61 8.55 9.92
N SER A 263 -9.44 8.85 10.47
CA SER A 263 -8.33 7.92 10.61
C SER A 263 -8.73 6.64 11.36
N MET A 264 -8.11 5.52 11.00
CA MET A 264 -8.31 4.19 11.61
C MET A 264 -6.96 3.50 11.83
N GLY A 265 -6.94 2.44 12.64
CA GLY A 265 -5.69 1.77 13.04
C GLY A 265 -4.77 2.70 13.84
N ASP A 266 -3.47 2.62 13.59
CA ASP A 266 -2.45 3.43 14.28
C ASP A 266 -2.63 4.94 14.11
N LEU A 267 -3.41 5.40 13.12
CA LEU A 267 -3.59 6.82 12.83
C LEU A 267 -4.73 7.49 13.62
N VAL A 268 -5.50 6.74 14.42
CA VAL A 268 -6.64 7.30 15.20
C VAL A 268 -6.20 8.41 16.16
N SER A 269 -5.00 8.28 16.75
CA SER A 269 -4.41 9.23 17.71
C SER A 269 -3.98 10.57 17.11
N PHE A 270 -3.89 10.68 15.79
CA PHE A 270 -3.63 11.93 15.08
C PHE A 270 -4.93 12.66 14.69
N GLY A 271 -6.08 11.98 14.80
CA GLY A 271 -7.39 12.55 14.58
C GLY A 271 -7.85 12.61 13.12
N ASN A 272 -8.83 13.48 12.87
CA ASN A 272 -9.50 13.58 11.59
C ASN A 272 -8.75 14.50 10.61
N SER A 273 -8.92 14.26 9.32
CA SER A 273 -8.49 15.15 8.24
C SER A 273 -9.69 15.86 7.62
N HIS A 274 -9.51 17.12 7.24
CA HIS A 274 -10.51 17.94 6.58
C HIS A 274 -9.98 18.44 5.22
N GLU A 275 -10.82 18.38 4.19
CA GLU A 275 -10.43 18.69 2.81
C GLU A 275 -11.55 19.50 2.12
N ILE A 276 -11.22 20.69 1.64
CA ILE A 276 -12.13 21.64 1.00
C ILE A 276 -11.63 21.88 -0.43
N THR A 277 -12.50 21.68 -1.42
CA THR A 277 -12.22 22.02 -2.82
C THR A 277 -13.22 23.08 -3.31
N LEU A 278 -12.69 24.17 -3.84
CA LEU A 278 -13.43 25.15 -4.65
C LEU A 278 -13.02 24.94 -6.12
N ALA A 279 -13.98 24.73 -7.01
CA ALA A 279 -13.70 24.51 -8.43
C ALA A 279 -14.55 25.39 -9.34
N TYR A 280 -13.93 25.86 -10.43
CA TYR A 280 -14.56 26.60 -11.51
C TYR A 280 -14.70 25.70 -12.75
N LYS A 281 -15.93 25.37 -13.13
CA LYS A 281 -16.27 24.57 -14.31
C LYS A 281 -16.35 25.48 -15.55
N PHE A 282 -15.52 25.26 -16.55
CA PHE A 282 -15.62 26.00 -17.82
C PHE A 282 -16.74 25.45 -18.71
N ASN A 283 -17.46 26.33 -19.40
CA ASN A 283 -18.53 25.93 -20.32
C ASN A 283 -17.98 25.18 -21.54
N LYS A 284 -18.52 23.99 -21.83
CA LYS A 284 -18.26 23.23 -23.07
C LYS A 284 -18.58 24.13 -24.29
N ARG A 285 -17.61 24.30 -25.20
CA ARG A 285 -17.80 24.99 -26.51
C ARG A 285 -17.90 24.01 -27.68
N GLU A 286 -17.21 22.89 -27.56
CA GLU A 286 -17.26 21.76 -28.50
C GLU A 286 -18.20 20.69 -27.95
N ARG A 287 -18.86 19.95 -28.85
CA ARG A 287 -19.46 18.65 -28.52
C ARG A 287 -18.52 17.59 -29.07
N TYR A 288 -18.17 16.60 -28.25
CA TYR A 288 -17.44 15.42 -28.67
C TYR A 288 -18.42 14.24 -28.77
N ASN A 289 -18.15 13.27 -29.65
CA ASN A 289 -19.02 12.09 -29.87
C ASN A 289 -19.20 11.17 -28.64
N TYR A 290 -18.57 11.51 -27.51
CA TYR A 290 -18.65 10.82 -26.22
C TYR A 290 -18.92 11.84 -25.07
N SER A 291 -19.88 12.77 -25.23
CA SER A 291 -20.02 13.90 -24.29
C SER A 291 -21.41 14.45 -23.98
N ASP A 292 -22.49 13.82 -24.45
CA ASP A 292 -23.84 14.41 -24.36
C ASP A 292 -24.48 14.32 -22.95
N ASP A 293 -24.23 13.25 -22.18
CA ASP A 293 -25.07 12.90 -21.00
C ASP A 293 -24.62 13.47 -19.63
N ASP A 294 -23.45 14.12 -19.51
CA ASP A 294 -22.98 14.72 -18.23
C ASP A 294 -23.38 16.22 -18.10
N GLN A 295 -24.64 16.58 -18.34
CA GLN A 295 -25.12 17.98 -18.24
C GLN A 295 -25.69 18.34 -16.85
N GLU A 296 -24.80 18.54 -15.89
CA GLU A 296 -25.15 19.04 -14.56
C GLU A 296 -25.69 20.48 -14.56
N GLU A 297 -26.89 20.66 -14.01
CA GLU A 297 -27.46 21.93 -13.59
C GLU A 297 -26.76 22.50 -12.34
N ALA A 298 -27.27 23.62 -11.84
CA ALA A 298 -26.83 24.25 -10.60
C ALA A 298 -28.02 24.69 -9.73
N LEU A 299 -27.83 24.66 -8.42
CA LEU A 299 -28.87 24.96 -7.44
C LEU A 299 -29.37 26.42 -7.53
N ILE A 300 -28.46 27.35 -7.82
CA ILE A 300 -28.80 28.75 -8.06
C ILE A 300 -28.85 29.00 -9.57
N ILE A 301 -30.04 28.86 -10.15
CA ILE A 301 -30.32 29.27 -11.53
C ILE A 301 -30.53 30.79 -11.57
N PRO A 302 -29.59 31.60 -12.10
CA PRO A 302 -29.83 33.03 -12.29
C PRO A 302 -30.95 33.21 -13.32
N LYS A 303 -32.06 33.85 -12.92
CA LYS A 303 -33.20 34.12 -13.81
C LYS A 303 -32.76 34.95 -15.02
N GLN A 304 -32.44 34.29 -16.13
CA GLN A 304 -32.16 34.97 -17.39
C GLN A 304 -33.36 35.82 -17.80
N LYS A 305 -33.20 37.14 -17.71
CA LYS A 305 -34.15 38.09 -18.32
C LYS A 305 -34.08 37.89 -19.83
N LYS A 306 -35.00 37.09 -20.39
CA LYS A 306 -35.18 36.92 -21.84
C LYS A 306 -35.19 38.32 -22.47
N LYS A 307 -34.17 38.65 -23.27
CA LYS A 307 -34.14 39.89 -24.05
C LYS A 307 -35.32 39.84 -25.02
N ARG A 308 -36.40 40.54 -24.69
CA ARG A 308 -37.54 40.71 -25.60
C ARG A 308 -37.03 41.47 -26.82
N PHE A 309 -36.96 40.80 -27.97
CA PHE A 309 -36.83 41.50 -29.25
C PHE A 309 -38.05 42.42 -29.40
N ILE A 310 -37.81 43.72 -29.53
CA ILE A 310 -38.88 44.71 -29.64
C ILE A 310 -39.37 44.71 -31.09
N ALA A 311 -40.46 43.99 -31.35
CA ALA A 311 -41.20 44.14 -32.59
C ALA A 311 -41.83 45.55 -32.63
N ALA A 312 -41.41 46.36 -33.61
CA ALA A 312 -41.87 47.74 -33.71
C ALA A 312 -43.31 47.84 -34.24
N LYS A 313 -44.20 48.52 -33.51
CA LYS A 313 -45.48 49.04 -34.01
C LYS A 313 -45.80 50.43 -33.41
N PRO A 314 -46.66 51.26 -34.06
CA PRO A 314 -46.62 52.70 -33.86
C PRO A 314 -47.60 53.28 -32.82
N ARG A 315 -47.11 54.30 -32.11
CA ARG A 315 -47.73 55.57 -31.63
C ARG A 315 -49.26 55.73 -31.46
N THR A 316 -49.61 56.52 -30.41
CA THR A 316 -50.92 57.14 -30.07
C THR A 316 -51.95 56.19 -29.39
N THR A 317 -52.84 56.61 -28.47
CA THR A 317 -53.23 57.92 -27.88
C THR A 317 -53.24 57.92 -26.31
N LYS A 318 -53.62 59.04 -25.67
CA LYS A 318 -53.98 59.20 -24.22
C LYS A 318 -55.55 59.29 -24.10
N PRO A 319 -56.26 59.53 -22.94
CA PRO A 319 -55.83 59.87 -21.56
C PRO A 319 -56.68 59.39 -20.31
N LYS A 320 -55.99 59.12 -19.17
CA LYS A 320 -56.36 59.50 -17.75
C LYS A 320 -57.61 58.79 -17.06
N PRO A 321 -58.08 59.13 -15.82
CA PRO A 321 -57.96 58.20 -14.66
C PRO A 321 -59.20 58.02 -13.71
N THR A 322 -59.13 57.09 -12.72
CA THR A 322 -59.69 57.09 -11.31
C THR A 322 -59.63 55.65 -10.72
N ALA A 323 -59.93 55.31 -9.45
CA ALA A 323 -59.56 55.83 -8.11
C ALA A 323 -60.02 54.87 -6.96
N VAL A 324 -59.74 55.22 -5.69
CA VAL A 324 -60.37 54.71 -4.41
C VAL A 324 -59.74 53.47 -3.71
N LYS A 325 -59.99 53.36 -2.38
CA LYS A 325 -59.26 52.65 -1.28
C LYS A 325 -60.08 51.49 -0.62
N PRO A 326 -59.48 50.68 0.31
CA PRO A 326 -60.13 49.61 1.10
C PRO A 326 -60.39 49.96 2.59
N ALA A 327 -61.09 49.10 3.38
CA ALA A 327 -61.14 49.11 4.88
C ALA A 327 -61.88 47.89 5.53
N LYS A 328 -61.76 47.76 6.89
CA LYS A 328 -62.56 47.04 7.96
C LYS A 328 -61.67 46.21 8.94
N GLU A 329 -61.83 46.01 10.28
CA GLU A 329 -62.80 46.29 11.40
C GLU A 329 -63.43 44.98 12.00
N THR A 330 -63.70 44.74 13.31
CA THR A 330 -63.43 45.41 14.64
C THR A 330 -63.65 44.42 15.84
N PRO A 331 -63.08 44.62 17.07
CA PRO A 331 -63.16 43.69 18.24
C PRO A 331 -63.73 44.26 19.60
N ILE A 332 -63.79 43.42 20.69
CA ILE A 332 -63.89 43.70 22.18
C ILE A 332 -65.28 43.89 22.88
N ALA A 333 -65.44 43.41 24.15
CA ALA A 333 -66.48 43.77 25.17
C ALA A 333 -66.14 43.33 26.65
N THR A 334 -66.82 43.85 27.71
CA THR A 334 -66.53 43.69 29.21
C THR A 334 -67.73 44.01 30.16
N GLU A 335 -67.74 43.63 31.49
CA GLU A 335 -68.24 44.41 32.70
C GLU A 335 -68.29 43.72 34.14
N LYS A 336 -69.33 43.91 35.02
CA LYS A 336 -69.30 44.08 36.53
C LYS A 336 -70.64 43.74 37.29
N VAL A 337 -70.90 43.70 38.65
CA VAL A 337 -70.18 43.59 39.98
C VAL A 337 -71.17 43.57 41.23
N VAL A 338 -70.75 43.23 42.49
CA VAL A 338 -71.37 43.45 43.88
C VAL A 338 -72.56 42.54 44.39
N VAL A 339 -72.97 42.43 45.71
CA VAL A 339 -72.35 42.03 47.03
C VAL A 339 -73.28 42.29 48.30
N ASP A 340 -73.05 41.62 49.48
CA ASP A 340 -73.52 41.85 50.91
C ASP A 340 -74.99 41.55 51.41
N GLU A 341 -75.36 41.24 52.70
CA GLU A 341 -74.66 40.63 53.90
C GLU A 341 -75.56 39.84 54.97
N LYS A 342 -75.84 40.30 56.24
CA LYS A 342 -76.28 39.50 57.46
C LYS A 342 -77.59 39.88 58.24
N THR A 343 -78.18 38.93 59.01
CA THR A 343 -78.44 38.99 60.50
C THR A 343 -79.00 37.68 61.14
N THR A 344 -78.98 37.58 62.49
CA THR A 344 -79.23 36.42 63.40
C THR A 344 -80.65 35.80 63.37
N ASP A 345 -80.97 34.55 63.74
CA ASP A 345 -80.39 33.46 64.59
C ASP A 345 -80.85 33.38 66.08
N GLU A 346 -81.52 32.27 66.48
CA GLU A 346 -81.67 31.78 67.89
C GLU A 346 -81.86 30.22 68.00
N ASP A 347 -82.19 29.51 66.91
CA ASP A 347 -82.32 28.02 66.81
C ASP A 347 -81.03 27.19 67.09
N ALA A 348 -79.95 27.82 67.53
CA ALA A 348 -78.58 27.32 67.35
C ALA A 348 -78.24 26.02 68.12
N ILE A 349 -78.83 25.78 69.29
CA ILE A 349 -78.33 24.76 70.23
C ILE A 349 -78.77 23.35 69.83
N ALA A 350 -80.07 23.11 69.59
CA ALA A 350 -80.57 21.79 69.18
C ALA A 350 -80.05 21.36 67.80
N LYS A 351 -79.72 22.33 66.94
CA LYS A 351 -79.13 22.10 65.62
C LYS A 351 -77.65 21.69 65.73
N ALA A 352 -76.90 22.27 66.67
CA ALA A 352 -75.48 21.99 66.86
C ALA A 352 -75.18 20.53 67.26
N GLU A 353 -75.99 19.91 68.13
CA GLU A 353 -75.78 18.51 68.53
C GLU A 353 -76.07 17.53 67.39
N ALA A 354 -77.16 17.75 66.62
CA ALA A 354 -77.47 16.96 65.44
C ALA A 354 -76.39 17.12 64.35
N GLU A 355 -75.88 18.34 64.14
CA GLU A 355 -74.82 18.62 63.17
C GLU A 355 -73.46 18.06 63.62
N ALA A 356 -73.18 17.99 64.93
CA ALA A 356 -71.99 17.36 65.48
C ALA A 356 -72.00 15.83 65.26
N LEU A 357 -73.12 15.15 65.52
CA LEU A 357 -73.27 13.71 65.27
C LEU A 357 -73.15 13.40 63.77
N ALA A 358 -73.77 14.21 62.91
CA ALA A 358 -73.67 14.07 61.47
C ALA A 358 -72.23 14.30 60.96
N LYS A 359 -71.49 15.28 61.52
CA LYS A 359 -70.07 15.50 61.20
C LYS A 359 -69.18 14.35 61.65
N GLN A 360 -69.44 13.75 62.81
CA GLN A 360 -68.68 12.57 63.26
C GLN A 360 -68.89 11.38 62.31
N GLN A 361 -70.14 11.05 61.98
CA GLN A 361 -70.46 9.97 61.04
C GLN A 361 -69.90 10.23 59.63
N ALA A 362 -69.91 11.48 59.16
CA ALA A 362 -69.29 11.87 57.90
C ALA A 362 -67.75 11.68 57.93
N LEU A 363 -67.10 12.03 59.03
CA LEU A 363 -65.65 11.90 59.20
C LEU A 363 -65.21 10.42 59.27
N GLU A 364 -65.98 9.58 59.98
CA GLU A 364 -65.76 8.12 60.02
C GLU A 364 -65.97 7.49 58.63
N ALA A 365 -67.00 7.90 57.89
CA ALA A 365 -67.22 7.45 56.51
C ALA A 365 -66.14 7.93 55.52
N GLU A 366 -65.57 9.12 55.72
CA GLU A 366 -64.46 9.63 54.93
C GLU A 366 -63.15 8.87 55.24
N GLN A 367 -62.89 8.55 56.50
CA GLN A 367 -61.75 7.72 56.91
C GLN A 367 -61.86 6.29 56.35
N ALA A 368 -63.06 5.68 56.42
CA ALA A 368 -63.31 4.36 55.84
C ALA A 368 -63.02 4.33 54.33
N LYS A 369 -63.48 5.33 53.58
CA LYS A 369 -63.19 5.47 52.15
C LYS A 369 -61.69 5.62 51.86
N LYS A 370 -60.97 6.46 52.63
CA LYS A 370 -59.52 6.63 52.45
C LYS A 370 -58.74 5.34 52.72
N ALA A 371 -59.14 4.57 53.75
CA ALA A 371 -58.54 3.27 54.05
C ALA A 371 -58.79 2.24 52.93
N GLU A 372 -59.99 2.21 52.34
CA GLU A 372 -60.31 1.35 51.20
C GLU A 372 -59.53 1.77 49.93
N GLU A 373 -59.41 3.07 49.68
CA GLU A 373 -58.67 3.62 48.55
C GLU A 373 -57.15 3.33 48.67
N GLU A 374 -56.58 3.45 49.87
CA GLU A 374 -55.19 3.08 50.16
C GLU A 374 -54.94 1.57 50.04
N ALA A 375 -55.85 0.73 50.55
CA ALA A 375 -55.76 -0.73 50.41
C ALA A 375 -55.82 -1.18 48.94
N ASN A 376 -56.67 -0.56 48.13
CA ASN A 376 -56.75 -0.81 46.68
C ASN A 376 -55.49 -0.31 45.94
N ARG A 377 -54.93 0.85 46.35
CA ARG A 377 -53.67 1.38 45.81
C ARG A 377 -52.48 0.48 46.12
N LEU A 378 -52.41 -0.08 47.33
CA LEU A 378 -51.38 -1.06 47.74
C LEU A 378 -51.48 -2.36 46.93
N LYS A 379 -52.69 -2.89 46.70
CA LYS A 379 -52.90 -4.03 45.79
C LYS A 379 -52.44 -3.74 44.36
N ALA A 380 -52.81 -2.58 43.81
CA ALA A 380 -52.40 -2.20 42.46
C ALA A 380 -50.87 -2.09 42.30
N ILE A 381 -50.16 -1.60 43.32
CA ILE A 381 -48.68 -1.56 43.35
C ILE A 381 -48.08 -2.97 43.41
N ALA A 382 -48.65 -3.87 44.22
CA ALA A 382 -48.21 -5.26 44.30
C ALA A 382 -48.38 -6.01 42.97
N ASP A 383 -49.55 -5.89 42.33
CA ASP A 383 -49.84 -6.49 41.02
C ASP A 383 -48.96 -5.93 39.90
N ALA A 384 -48.70 -4.61 39.92
CA ALA A 384 -47.79 -3.98 38.96
C ALA A 384 -46.36 -4.52 39.12
N LYS A 385 -45.87 -4.68 40.35
CA LYS A 385 -44.55 -5.25 40.63
C LYS A 385 -44.46 -6.72 40.19
N ALA A 386 -45.45 -7.54 40.52
CA ALA A 386 -45.50 -8.95 40.11
C ALA A 386 -45.48 -9.11 38.57
N LYS A 387 -46.20 -8.24 37.84
CA LYS A 387 -46.20 -8.22 36.37
C LYS A 387 -44.85 -7.75 35.80
N ALA A 388 -44.20 -6.77 36.43
CA ALA A 388 -42.86 -6.31 36.04
C ALA A 388 -41.80 -7.41 36.23
N ASP A 389 -41.78 -8.08 37.39
CA ASP A 389 -40.84 -9.16 37.72
C ASP A 389 -41.03 -10.38 36.79
N ALA A 390 -42.28 -10.72 36.43
CA ALA A 390 -42.58 -11.77 35.45
C ALA A 390 -42.06 -11.43 34.04
N LEU A 391 -42.29 -10.19 33.58
CA LEU A 391 -41.85 -9.73 32.26
C LEU A 391 -40.32 -9.57 32.17
N ALA A 392 -39.66 -9.18 33.27
CA ALA A 392 -38.20 -9.19 33.37
C ALA A 392 -37.63 -10.61 33.26
N ARG A 393 -38.22 -11.59 33.94
CA ARG A 393 -37.82 -13.01 33.85
C ARG A 393 -38.01 -13.59 32.45
N GLN A 394 -39.10 -13.25 31.76
CA GLN A 394 -39.32 -13.67 30.37
C GLN A 394 -38.24 -13.10 29.43
N LYS A 395 -37.95 -11.79 29.51
CA LYS A 395 -36.89 -11.16 28.70
C LYS A 395 -35.49 -11.75 28.97
N ALA A 396 -35.18 -12.06 30.24
CA ALA A 396 -33.92 -12.70 30.59
C ALA A 396 -33.79 -14.12 30.00
N ALA A 397 -34.86 -14.92 30.04
CA ALA A 397 -34.89 -16.26 29.45
C ALA A 397 -34.81 -16.23 27.91
N GLU A 398 -35.47 -15.27 27.26
CA GLU A 398 -35.41 -15.08 25.81
C GLU A 398 -34.01 -14.62 25.34
N ALA A 399 -33.40 -13.65 26.03
CA ALA A 399 -32.04 -13.22 25.74
C ALA A 399 -30.99 -14.35 25.94
N ALA A 400 -31.14 -15.16 27.00
CA ALA A 400 -30.29 -16.33 27.21
C ALA A 400 -30.44 -17.39 26.09
N ARG A 401 -31.68 -17.62 25.62
CA ARG A 401 -31.97 -18.53 24.51
C ARG A 401 -31.40 -18.02 23.19
N LEU A 402 -31.54 -16.73 22.88
CA LEU A 402 -30.97 -16.12 21.67
C LEU A 402 -29.43 -16.26 21.67
N LYS A 403 -28.78 -15.88 22.77
CA LYS A 403 -27.31 -16.01 22.89
C LYS A 403 -26.85 -17.46 22.72
N ALA A 404 -27.57 -18.43 23.31
CA ALA A 404 -27.26 -19.85 23.14
C ALA A 404 -27.41 -20.34 21.68
N GLN A 405 -28.35 -19.78 20.90
CA GLN A 405 -28.47 -20.06 19.47
C GLN A 405 -27.35 -19.41 18.65
N GLU A 406 -26.92 -18.19 18.99
CA GLU A 406 -25.78 -17.52 18.36
C GLU A 406 -24.45 -18.27 18.63
N ASP A 407 -24.18 -18.62 19.90
CA ASP A 407 -23.01 -19.42 20.29
C ASP A 407 -22.97 -20.79 19.58
N ALA A 408 -24.13 -21.44 19.43
CA ALA A 408 -24.24 -22.71 18.69
C ALA A 408 -23.99 -22.53 17.18
N LYS A 409 -24.55 -21.47 16.57
CA LYS A 409 -24.37 -21.16 15.15
C LYS A 409 -22.92 -20.77 14.85
N ALA A 410 -22.29 -19.96 15.70
CA ALA A 410 -20.89 -19.56 15.56
C ALA A 410 -19.94 -20.78 15.60
N LYS A 411 -20.18 -21.72 16.52
CA LYS A 411 -19.43 -22.99 16.59
C LYS A 411 -19.64 -23.87 15.36
N ALA A 412 -20.87 -23.94 14.83
CA ALA A 412 -21.16 -24.68 13.60
C ALA A 412 -20.47 -24.05 12.37
N GLU A 413 -20.51 -22.72 12.24
CA GLU A 413 -19.82 -22.02 11.16
C GLU A 413 -18.29 -22.12 11.24
N ALA A 414 -17.72 -22.07 12.45
CA ALA A 414 -16.27 -22.24 12.65
C ALA A 414 -15.82 -23.63 12.19
N LEU A 415 -16.50 -24.70 12.62
CA LEU A 415 -16.17 -26.07 12.27
C LEU A 415 -16.44 -26.39 10.79
N ALA A 416 -17.40 -25.70 10.16
CA ALA A 416 -17.61 -25.75 8.71
C ALA A 416 -16.47 -25.04 7.93
N LYS A 417 -16.05 -23.86 8.37
CA LYS A 417 -14.92 -23.10 7.78
C LYS A 417 -13.60 -23.86 7.91
N GLU A 418 -13.35 -24.50 9.06
CA GLU A 418 -12.17 -25.33 9.29
C GLU A 418 -12.11 -26.54 8.34
N LYS A 419 -13.22 -27.28 8.20
CA LYS A 419 -13.31 -28.41 7.24
C LYS A 419 -13.14 -27.95 5.79
N ALA A 420 -13.77 -26.85 5.40
CA ALA A 420 -13.62 -26.29 4.05
C ALA A 420 -12.17 -25.86 3.77
N ALA A 421 -11.48 -25.25 4.75
CA ALA A 421 -10.08 -24.87 4.62
C ALA A 421 -9.13 -26.08 4.54
N ALA A 422 -9.41 -27.15 5.28
CA ALA A 422 -8.66 -28.41 5.21
C ALA A 422 -8.84 -29.09 3.83
N GLU A 423 -10.08 -29.17 3.33
CA GLU A 423 -10.38 -29.77 2.02
C GLU A 423 -9.80 -28.94 0.86
N ALA A 424 -9.82 -27.60 0.96
CA ALA A 424 -9.18 -26.71 0.00
C ALA A 424 -7.66 -26.94 -0.06
N LYS A 425 -6.98 -26.96 1.10
CA LYS A 425 -5.54 -27.27 1.19
C LYS A 425 -5.18 -28.64 0.61
N ALA A 426 -6.01 -29.66 0.86
CA ALA A 426 -5.80 -31.00 0.30
C ALA A 426 -5.91 -31.01 -1.24
N LYS A 427 -6.90 -30.30 -1.80
CA LYS A 427 -7.08 -30.15 -3.26
C LYS A 427 -5.96 -29.33 -3.89
N GLU A 428 -5.50 -28.27 -3.24
CA GLU A 428 -4.38 -27.44 -3.69
C GLU A 428 -3.06 -28.22 -3.72
N ALA A 429 -2.76 -28.99 -2.66
CA ALA A 429 -1.59 -29.86 -2.60
C ALA A 429 -1.61 -30.95 -3.68
N ALA A 430 -2.78 -31.58 -3.92
CA ALA A 430 -2.93 -32.56 -5.00
C ALA A 430 -2.73 -31.94 -6.40
N LEU A 431 -3.27 -30.73 -6.63
CA LEU A 431 -3.09 -30.00 -7.89
C LEU A 431 -1.62 -29.58 -8.10
N ALA A 432 -0.93 -29.16 -7.04
CA ALA A 432 0.50 -28.83 -7.08
C ALA A 432 1.36 -30.05 -7.41
N LEU A 433 1.08 -31.21 -6.80
CA LEU A 433 1.77 -32.47 -7.10
C LEU A 433 1.58 -32.89 -8.56
N ALA A 434 0.34 -32.85 -9.06
CA ALA A 434 0.02 -33.19 -10.44
C ALA A 434 0.69 -32.24 -11.45
N ARG A 435 0.74 -30.94 -11.16
CA ARG A 435 1.46 -29.95 -11.99
C ARG A 435 2.97 -30.18 -11.99
N LYS A 436 3.57 -30.54 -10.85
CA LYS A 436 5.00 -30.88 -10.76
C LYS A 436 5.33 -32.09 -11.64
N GLN A 437 4.58 -33.18 -11.50
CA GLN A 437 4.76 -34.40 -12.29
C GLN A 437 4.57 -34.17 -13.81
N ALA A 438 3.58 -33.36 -14.20
CA ALA A 438 3.37 -33.01 -15.61
C ALA A 438 4.56 -32.22 -16.20
N LEU A 439 5.08 -31.24 -15.45
CA LEU A 439 6.20 -30.40 -15.88
C LEU A 439 7.54 -31.15 -15.91
N GLU A 440 7.75 -32.10 -14.98
CA GLU A 440 8.88 -33.03 -15.00
C GLU A 440 8.81 -33.96 -16.23
N ALA A 441 7.63 -34.50 -16.55
CA ALA A 441 7.44 -35.34 -17.75
C ALA A 441 7.59 -34.56 -19.07
N GLU A 442 7.17 -33.30 -19.13
CA GLU A 442 7.37 -32.43 -20.30
C GLU A 442 8.86 -32.11 -20.52
N ASN A 443 9.57 -31.76 -19.45
CA ASN A 443 11.02 -31.50 -19.51
C ASN A 443 11.82 -32.75 -19.92
N ALA A 444 11.46 -33.93 -19.39
CA ALA A 444 12.07 -35.19 -19.80
C ALA A 444 11.88 -35.51 -21.30
N LYS A 445 10.68 -35.22 -21.84
CA LYS A 445 10.43 -35.35 -23.29
C LYS A 445 11.29 -34.39 -24.11
N LYS A 446 11.34 -33.10 -23.74
CA LYS A 446 12.15 -32.08 -24.42
C LYS A 446 13.63 -32.44 -24.44
N GLN A 447 14.17 -32.91 -23.32
CA GLN A 447 15.57 -33.36 -23.23
C GLN A 447 15.84 -34.60 -24.10
N ALA A 448 14.91 -35.56 -24.16
CA ALA A 448 15.06 -36.75 -25.00
C ALA A 448 15.00 -36.41 -26.51
N GLU A 449 14.09 -35.52 -26.91
CA GLU A 449 13.94 -35.06 -28.29
C GLU A 449 15.15 -34.24 -28.77
N GLU A 450 15.67 -33.35 -27.91
CA GLU A 450 16.90 -32.61 -28.19
C GLU A 450 18.14 -33.51 -28.25
N ALA A 451 18.28 -34.48 -27.33
CA ALA A 451 19.37 -35.45 -27.37
C ALA A 451 19.32 -36.34 -28.63
N ALA A 452 18.11 -36.62 -29.15
CA ALA A 452 17.94 -37.31 -30.43
C ALA A 452 18.34 -36.42 -31.62
N ARG A 453 17.92 -35.14 -31.63
CA ARG A 453 18.31 -34.15 -32.65
C ARG A 453 19.82 -34.00 -32.73
N LEU A 454 20.49 -33.77 -31.60
CA LEU A 454 21.94 -33.59 -31.51
C LEU A 454 22.72 -34.80 -32.05
N LYS A 455 22.29 -36.04 -31.73
CA LYS A 455 22.92 -37.26 -32.26
C LYS A 455 22.74 -37.43 -33.77
N ALA A 456 21.59 -37.04 -34.32
CA ALA A 456 21.36 -37.07 -35.76
C ALA A 456 22.21 -36.01 -36.49
N GLU A 457 22.33 -34.83 -35.90
CA GLU A 457 23.12 -33.70 -36.41
C GLU A 457 24.64 -34.02 -36.36
N GLU A 458 25.12 -34.66 -35.29
CA GLU A 458 26.50 -35.17 -35.13
C GLU A 458 26.82 -36.32 -36.12
N ALA A 459 25.86 -37.24 -36.35
CA ALA A 459 26.03 -38.32 -37.33
C ALA A 459 26.12 -37.79 -38.78
N ALA A 460 25.27 -36.84 -39.15
CA ALA A 460 25.32 -36.18 -40.47
C ALA A 460 26.63 -35.41 -40.67
N LYS A 461 27.10 -34.74 -39.61
CA LYS A 461 28.39 -34.02 -39.60
C LYS A 461 29.58 -34.96 -39.84
N MET A 462 29.66 -36.10 -39.16
CA MET A 462 30.71 -37.09 -39.40
C MET A 462 30.69 -37.65 -40.84
N GLN A 463 29.52 -37.80 -41.46
CA GLN A 463 29.44 -38.22 -42.86
C GLN A 463 29.98 -37.15 -43.83
N LEU A 464 29.60 -35.88 -43.63
CA LEU A 464 30.13 -34.76 -44.41
C LEU A 464 31.64 -34.59 -44.25
N GLU A 465 32.17 -34.77 -43.04
CA GLU A 465 33.60 -34.68 -42.77
C GLU A 465 34.39 -35.84 -43.40
N GLN A 466 33.81 -37.06 -43.44
CA GLN A 466 34.39 -38.19 -44.18
C GLN A 466 34.33 -38.02 -45.71
N GLU A 467 33.30 -37.40 -46.27
CA GLU A 467 33.31 -36.99 -47.68
C GLU A 467 34.38 -35.92 -47.97
N ALA A 468 34.48 -34.91 -47.10
CA ALA A 468 35.46 -33.84 -47.22
C ALA A 468 36.91 -34.39 -47.14
N ALA A 469 37.18 -35.32 -46.23
CA ALA A 469 38.47 -35.98 -46.12
C ALA A 469 38.84 -36.79 -47.39
N LYS A 470 37.87 -37.48 -48.02
CA LYS A 470 38.08 -38.18 -49.29
C LYS A 470 38.35 -37.20 -50.44
N ALA A 471 37.66 -36.07 -50.48
CA ALA A 471 37.87 -35.04 -51.51
C ALA A 471 39.24 -34.34 -51.42
N ARG A 472 39.89 -34.33 -50.24
CA ARG A 472 41.26 -33.82 -50.08
C ARG A 472 42.35 -34.71 -50.69
N ALA A 473 42.03 -35.93 -51.16
CA ALA A 473 43.01 -36.92 -51.62
C ALA A 473 43.31 -36.91 -53.13
N GLU A 474 42.60 -36.11 -53.94
CA GLU A 474 42.90 -35.99 -55.37
C GLU A 474 43.92 -34.87 -55.64
N GLU A 475 45.19 -35.23 -55.85
CA GLU A 475 46.24 -34.26 -56.19
C GLU A 475 46.05 -33.66 -57.60
N LYS A 476 45.63 -32.39 -57.63
CA LYS A 476 45.78 -31.48 -58.77
C LYS A 476 46.58 -30.25 -58.32
N PRO A 477 47.37 -29.61 -59.20
CA PRO A 477 48.11 -28.40 -58.84
C PRO A 477 47.14 -27.26 -58.49
N LEU A 478 47.14 -26.84 -57.21
CA LEU A 478 46.31 -25.73 -56.74
C LEU A 478 46.74 -24.42 -57.41
N ASP A 479 45.78 -23.70 -57.99
CA ASP A 479 45.94 -22.31 -58.40
C ASP A 479 46.16 -21.39 -57.19
N LYS A 480 46.65 -20.16 -57.44
CA LYS A 480 46.99 -19.20 -56.37
C LYS A 480 45.81 -18.87 -55.44
N ILE A 481 44.57 -18.90 -55.93
CA ILE A 481 43.39 -18.61 -55.10
C ILE A 481 43.05 -19.83 -54.24
N ALA A 482 43.11 -21.04 -54.80
CA ALA A 482 42.99 -22.27 -54.02
C ALA A 482 44.05 -22.39 -52.91
N GLN A 483 45.31 -22.01 -53.16
CA GLN A 483 46.36 -21.99 -52.13
C GLN A 483 46.03 -21.01 -50.99
N SER A 484 45.49 -19.82 -51.30
CA SER A 484 45.02 -18.86 -50.29
C SER A 484 43.83 -19.41 -49.49
N MET A 485 42.87 -20.07 -50.13
CA MET A 485 41.74 -20.71 -49.44
C MET A 485 42.20 -21.84 -48.52
N GLN A 486 43.11 -22.71 -48.97
CA GLN A 486 43.62 -23.84 -48.16
C GLN A 486 44.40 -23.36 -46.92
N ASN A 487 45.10 -22.24 -47.01
CA ASN A 487 45.80 -21.65 -45.85
C ASN A 487 44.81 -21.00 -44.88
N LEU A 488 43.80 -20.28 -45.39
CA LEU A 488 42.75 -19.67 -44.55
C LEU A 488 41.88 -20.74 -43.87
N GLU A 489 41.57 -21.84 -44.56
CA GLU A 489 40.84 -23.00 -44.04
C GLU A 489 41.53 -23.60 -42.80
N LYS A 490 42.86 -23.84 -42.85
CA LYS A 490 43.64 -24.30 -41.69
C LYS A 490 43.53 -23.34 -40.49
N VAL A 491 43.57 -22.04 -40.75
CA VAL A 491 43.43 -20.97 -39.74
C VAL A 491 41.99 -20.84 -39.21
N THR A 492 41.00 -21.33 -39.96
CA THR A 492 39.58 -21.37 -39.62
C THR A 492 39.25 -22.60 -38.76
N GLU A 493 39.80 -23.77 -39.09
CA GLU A 493 39.71 -24.97 -38.24
C GLU A 493 40.38 -24.77 -36.87
N ALA A 494 41.53 -24.07 -36.82
CA ALA A 494 42.19 -23.73 -35.56
C ALA A 494 41.30 -22.87 -34.63
N SER A 495 40.61 -21.84 -35.16
CA SER A 495 39.68 -21.03 -34.34
C SER A 495 38.40 -21.78 -33.97
N LYS A 496 37.97 -22.75 -34.77
CA LYS A 496 36.83 -23.62 -34.43
C LYS A 496 37.14 -24.51 -33.22
N LEU A 497 38.36 -25.05 -33.13
CA LEU A 497 38.80 -25.78 -31.94
C LEU A 497 38.88 -24.88 -30.69
N GLU A 498 39.35 -23.64 -30.86
CA GLU A 498 39.37 -22.62 -29.80
C GLU A 498 37.95 -22.28 -29.29
N GLN A 499 36.99 -22.02 -30.18
CA GLN A 499 35.58 -21.83 -29.84
C GLN A 499 34.99 -23.01 -29.07
N GLN A 500 35.21 -24.24 -29.54
CA GLN A 500 34.69 -25.45 -28.89
C GLN A 500 35.25 -25.61 -27.47
N ASN A 501 36.53 -25.32 -27.26
CA ASN A 501 37.16 -25.32 -25.94
C ASN A 501 36.56 -24.25 -25.00
N LEU A 502 36.33 -23.03 -25.50
CA LEU A 502 35.72 -21.94 -24.73
C LEU A 502 34.25 -22.24 -24.38
N LEU A 503 33.47 -22.75 -25.33
CA LEU A 503 32.08 -23.17 -25.12
C LEU A 503 31.99 -24.34 -24.12
N SER A 504 32.92 -25.29 -24.17
CA SER A 504 33.03 -26.40 -23.22
C SER A 504 33.35 -25.92 -21.79
N LYS A 505 34.31 -25.00 -21.63
CA LYS A 505 34.59 -24.33 -20.35
C LYS A 505 33.33 -23.65 -19.79
N LEU A 506 32.67 -22.81 -20.60
CA LEU A 506 31.46 -22.10 -20.18
C LEU A 506 30.37 -23.08 -19.72
N LYS A 507 30.11 -24.15 -20.50
CA LYS A 507 29.14 -25.21 -20.16
C LYS A 507 29.46 -25.90 -18.83
N ALA A 508 30.74 -26.19 -18.57
CA ALA A 508 31.17 -26.74 -17.28
C ALA A 508 30.91 -25.78 -16.11
N THR A 509 31.18 -24.48 -16.29
CA THR A 509 30.88 -23.45 -15.28
C THR A 509 29.38 -23.30 -15.01
N VAL A 510 28.52 -23.36 -16.05
CA VAL A 510 27.06 -23.37 -15.85
C VAL A 510 26.62 -24.59 -15.04
N ALA A 511 27.18 -25.77 -15.30
CA ALA A 511 26.88 -26.98 -14.53
C ALA A 511 27.29 -26.87 -13.06
N VAL A 512 28.43 -26.24 -12.74
CA VAL A 512 28.84 -25.95 -11.35
C VAL A 512 27.85 -25.00 -10.68
N LYS A 513 27.45 -23.90 -11.35
CA LYS A 513 26.45 -22.96 -10.82
C LYS A 513 25.08 -23.61 -10.60
N GLN A 514 24.66 -24.51 -11.49
CA GLN A 514 23.42 -25.27 -11.33
C GLN A 514 23.50 -26.25 -10.16
N LYS A 515 24.67 -26.87 -9.92
CA LYS A 515 24.88 -27.70 -8.72
C LYS A 515 24.80 -26.86 -7.45
N ASP A 516 25.53 -25.75 -7.36
CA ASP A 516 25.52 -24.88 -6.17
C ASP A 516 24.11 -24.37 -5.82
N LEU A 517 23.26 -24.12 -6.83
CA LEU A 517 21.83 -23.81 -6.64
C LEU A 517 21.03 -25.00 -6.10
N ASN A 518 21.28 -26.22 -6.58
CA ASN A 518 20.60 -27.42 -6.11
C ASN A 518 21.01 -27.77 -4.66
N ASP A 519 22.30 -27.71 -4.35
CA ASP A 519 22.85 -27.87 -3.01
C ASP A 519 22.22 -26.88 -2.01
N LEU A 520 21.98 -25.62 -2.42
CA LEU A 520 21.31 -24.59 -1.60
C LEU A 520 19.80 -24.85 -1.42
N LYS A 521 19.14 -25.43 -2.41
CA LYS A 521 17.73 -25.86 -2.29
C LYS A 521 17.58 -27.03 -1.33
N GLU A 522 18.46 -28.02 -1.42
CA GLU A 522 18.48 -29.17 -0.51
C GLU A 522 18.74 -28.73 0.94
N GLU A 523 19.69 -27.81 1.17
CA GLU A 523 19.94 -27.22 2.50
C GLU A 523 18.69 -26.50 3.05
N ASN A 524 18.03 -25.68 2.22
CA ASN A 524 16.79 -25.01 2.61
C ASN A 524 15.64 -26.01 2.87
N ASP A 525 15.42 -26.99 1.99
CA ASP A 525 14.31 -27.95 2.07
C ASP A 525 14.46 -28.90 3.28
N LEU A 526 15.69 -29.28 3.65
CA LEU A 526 15.98 -30.03 4.88
C LEU A 526 15.76 -29.15 6.14
N SER A 527 16.16 -27.89 6.11
CA SER A 527 15.84 -26.91 7.16
C SER A 527 14.32 -26.72 7.32
N GLU A 528 13.54 -26.80 6.23
CA GLU A 528 12.08 -26.73 6.31
C GLU A 528 11.44 -27.94 7.00
N GLN A 529 12.15 -29.08 7.02
CA GLN A 529 11.75 -30.31 7.71
C GLN A 529 12.33 -30.40 9.14
N GLY A 530 13.03 -29.37 9.61
CA GLY A 530 13.68 -29.33 10.94
C GLY A 530 14.96 -30.17 11.02
N ILE A 531 15.51 -30.62 9.89
CA ILE A 531 16.73 -31.44 9.84
C ILE A 531 17.93 -30.51 9.70
N TYR A 532 18.79 -30.48 10.72
CA TYR A 532 20.05 -29.73 10.68
C TYR A 532 21.05 -30.39 9.72
N SER A 533 21.72 -29.57 8.91
CA SER A 533 22.81 -29.96 8.02
C SER A 533 23.92 -28.92 8.13
N GLU A 534 25.18 -29.33 7.96
CA GLU A 534 26.31 -28.42 8.16
C GLU A 534 26.38 -27.34 7.07
N PRO A 535 26.46 -26.04 7.42
CA PRO A 535 26.55 -24.96 6.44
C PRO A 535 27.80 -25.07 5.55
N LYS A 536 27.59 -25.38 4.26
CA LYS A 536 28.67 -25.39 3.27
C LYS A 536 29.28 -23.99 3.13
N PRO A 537 30.62 -23.83 3.18
CA PRO A 537 31.27 -22.52 3.18
C PRO A 537 31.08 -21.79 1.84
N PHE A 538 30.78 -20.48 1.91
CA PHE A 538 30.54 -19.66 0.73
C PHE A 538 31.82 -19.44 -0.10
N LYS A 539 31.79 -19.83 -1.38
CA LYS A 539 32.82 -19.47 -2.36
C LYS A 539 32.83 -17.97 -2.63
N SER A 540 33.97 -17.41 -3.03
CA SER A 540 34.10 -15.99 -3.39
C SER A 540 33.35 -15.66 -4.69
N VAL A 541 32.10 -15.21 -4.55
CA VAL A 541 31.16 -14.94 -5.66
C VAL A 541 31.73 -13.92 -6.66
N SER A 542 32.46 -12.91 -6.19
CA SER A 542 33.01 -11.84 -7.04
C SER A 542 34.06 -12.35 -8.04
N ALA A 543 34.98 -13.20 -7.59
CA ALA A 543 36.04 -13.76 -8.45
C ALA A 543 35.46 -14.75 -9.48
N GLU A 544 34.50 -15.58 -9.06
CA GLU A 544 33.86 -16.55 -9.93
C GLU A 544 32.99 -15.87 -11.01
N ASN A 545 32.28 -14.79 -10.65
CA ASN A 545 31.51 -14.01 -11.62
C ASN A 545 32.42 -13.27 -12.61
N ALA A 546 33.56 -12.72 -12.16
CA ALA A 546 34.53 -12.09 -13.07
C ALA A 546 35.11 -13.09 -14.09
N ALA A 547 35.39 -14.33 -13.67
CA ALA A 547 35.81 -15.39 -14.58
C ALA A 547 34.71 -15.80 -15.57
N ILE A 548 33.43 -15.75 -15.18
CA ILE A 548 32.28 -16.01 -16.06
C ILE A 548 32.16 -14.94 -17.15
N GLU A 549 32.31 -13.65 -16.82
CA GLU A 549 32.26 -12.59 -17.82
C GLU A 549 33.48 -12.67 -18.77
N SER A 550 34.70 -12.90 -18.26
CA SER A 550 35.89 -13.15 -19.12
C SER A 550 35.66 -14.27 -20.13
N LEU A 551 35.07 -15.39 -19.70
CA LEU A 551 34.76 -16.51 -20.59
C LEU A 551 33.66 -16.18 -21.63
N LYS A 552 32.75 -15.24 -21.35
CA LYS A 552 31.80 -14.75 -22.37
C LYS A 552 32.52 -13.88 -23.39
N ASP A 553 33.38 -12.96 -22.94
CA ASP A 553 34.10 -12.01 -23.79
C ASP A 553 35.13 -12.73 -24.68
N GLU A 554 35.90 -13.66 -24.11
CA GLU A 554 36.77 -14.57 -24.86
C GLU A 554 35.99 -15.30 -25.97
N LEU A 555 34.81 -15.81 -25.65
CA LEU A 555 33.96 -16.53 -26.62
C LEU A 555 33.31 -15.59 -27.65
N ASP A 556 32.96 -14.34 -27.35
CA ASP A 556 32.51 -13.37 -28.36
C ASP A 556 33.64 -12.98 -29.31
N ASN A 557 34.85 -12.78 -28.79
CA ASN A 557 36.02 -12.50 -29.62
C ASN A 557 36.34 -13.69 -30.55
N ALA A 558 36.28 -14.93 -30.06
CA ALA A 558 36.44 -16.13 -30.87
C ALA A 558 35.29 -16.33 -31.89
N ILE A 559 34.05 -15.96 -31.53
CA ILE A 559 32.89 -15.96 -32.44
C ILE A 559 33.08 -14.93 -33.56
N ASN A 560 33.46 -13.70 -33.24
CA ASN A 560 33.63 -12.63 -34.24
C ASN A 560 34.83 -12.89 -35.18
N ASN A 561 35.98 -13.31 -34.64
CA ASN A 561 37.17 -13.66 -35.41
C ASN A 561 36.88 -14.78 -36.44
N GLN A 562 36.15 -15.82 -36.05
CA GLN A 562 35.73 -16.88 -36.97
C GLN A 562 34.73 -16.40 -38.02
N ARG A 563 33.78 -15.51 -37.66
CA ARG A 563 32.86 -14.89 -38.62
C ARG A 563 33.62 -14.12 -39.71
N GLU A 564 34.67 -13.39 -39.33
CA GLU A 564 35.54 -12.68 -40.29
C GLU A 564 36.32 -13.65 -41.19
N LYS A 565 36.90 -14.72 -40.63
CA LYS A 565 37.59 -15.77 -41.42
C LYS A 565 36.66 -16.45 -42.43
N ILE A 566 35.44 -16.79 -42.02
CA ILE A 566 34.42 -17.37 -42.92
C ILE A 566 34.05 -16.38 -44.04
N ALA A 567 33.89 -15.09 -43.74
CA ALA A 567 33.61 -14.07 -44.75
C ALA A 567 34.79 -13.85 -45.74
N GLN A 568 36.03 -13.93 -45.25
CA GLN A 568 37.23 -13.89 -46.11
C GLN A 568 37.31 -15.14 -47.03
N LEU A 569 36.98 -16.33 -46.51
CA LEU A 569 36.96 -17.58 -47.28
C LEU A 569 35.85 -17.58 -48.34
N GLU A 570 34.66 -17.07 -47.99
CA GLU A 570 33.54 -16.86 -48.92
C GLU A 570 33.87 -15.84 -50.03
N LYS A 571 34.65 -14.79 -49.72
CA LYS A 571 35.15 -13.84 -50.71
C LYS A 571 36.11 -14.51 -51.69
N LEU A 572 37.12 -15.25 -51.19
CA LEU A 572 38.09 -15.97 -52.05
C LEU A 572 37.40 -17.02 -52.93
N TYR A 573 36.44 -17.76 -52.36
CA TYR A 573 35.58 -18.69 -53.11
C TYR A 573 34.80 -17.97 -54.22
N SER A 574 34.16 -16.85 -53.90
CA SER A 574 33.40 -16.03 -54.85
C SER A 574 34.27 -15.42 -55.95
N GLU A 575 35.55 -15.19 -55.69
CA GLU A 575 36.53 -14.75 -56.70
C GLU A 575 36.96 -15.93 -57.59
N ARG A 576 37.21 -17.12 -57.03
CA ARG A 576 37.58 -18.32 -57.80
C ARG A 576 36.46 -18.84 -58.70
N VAL A 577 35.20 -18.78 -58.26
CA VAL A 577 34.04 -19.17 -59.10
C VAL A 577 33.84 -18.22 -60.29
N LYS A 578 34.27 -16.96 -60.20
CA LYS A 578 34.23 -16.01 -61.33
C LYS A 578 35.32 -16.28 -62.37
N THR A 579 36.50 -16.74 -61.95
CA THR A 579 37.62 -17.05 -62.85
C THR A 579 37.53 -18.46 -63.45
N ILE A 580 37.12 -19.46 -62.66
CA ILE A 580 37.02 -20.87 -63.07
C ILE A 580 35.54 -21.25 -63.20
N LYS A 581 34.99 -21.07 -64.41
CA LYS A 581 33.56 -21.25 -64.72
C LYS A 581 33.13 -22.68 -65.07
N THR A 582 34.03 -23.66 -64.95
CA THR A 582 33.75 -25.07 -65.26
C THR A 582 32.86 -25.70 -64.17
N LYS A 583 31.67 -26.18 -64.56
CA LYS A 583 30.66 -26.73 -63.62
C LYS A 583 31.12 -27.94 -62.79
N ASN A 584 32.15 -28.67 -63.23
CA ASN A 584 32.68 -29.86 -62.55
C ASN A 584 34.07 -29.62 -61.89
N ASP A 585 34.36 -28.40 -61.44
CA ASP A 585 35.58 -28.15 -60.66
C ASP A 585 35.42 -28.66 -59.21
N SER A 586 36.17 -29.71 -58.86
CA SER A 586 36.08 -30.39 -57.56
C SER A 586 36.47 -29.50 -56.37
N ILE A 587 37.38 -28.54 -56.59
CA ILE A 587 37.85 -27.61 -55.54
C ILE A 587 36.73 -26.60 -55.20
N ASN A 588 36.00 -26.08 -56.19
CA ASN A 588 34.83 -25.23 -55.97
C ASN A 588 33.68 -26.02 -55.31
N THR A 589 33.48 -27.29 -55.66
CA THR A 589 32.50 -28.16 -54.98
C THR A 589 32.89 -28.42 -53.52
N TYR A 590 34.17 -28.61 -53.25
CA TYR A 590 34.72 -28.80 -51.90
C TYR A 590 34.51 -27.56 -51.01
N TYR A 591 34.97 -26.39 -51.46
CA TYR A 591 34.88 -25.17 -50.64
C TYR A 591 33.44 -24.68 -50.44
N LEU A 592 32.50 -25.01 -51.34
CA LEU A 592 31.07 -24.78 -51.12
C LEU A 592 30.55 -25.58 -49.91
N LYS A 593 30.79 -26.91 -49.88
CA LYS A 593 30.42 -27.76 -48.73
C LYS A 593 31.11 -27.31 -47.44
N ALA A 594 32.40 -26.97 -47.50
CA ALA A 594 33.15 -26.51 -46.33
C ALA A 594 32.59 -25.20 -45.75
N LEU A 595 32.23 -24.22 -46.60
CA LEU A 595 31.60 -22.97 -46.16
C LEU A 595 30.20 -23.19 -45.56
N GLU A 596 29.42 -24.12 -46.10
CA GLU A 596 28.09 -24.48 -45.57
C GLU A 596 28.18 -25.12 -44.17
N VAL A 597 29.14 -26.05 -43.98
CA VAL A 597 29.44 -26.65 -42.67
C VAL A 597 29.90 -25.58 -41.68
N LEU A 598 30.90 -24.77 -42.04
CA LEU A 598 31.45 -23.74 -41.15
C LEU A 598 30.41 -22.69 -40.74
N LYS A 599 29.50 -22.28 -41.65
CA LYS A 599 28.39 -21.38 -41.32
C LYS A 599 27.37 -22.04 -40.37
N THR A 600 27.09 -23.32 -40.56
CA THR A 600 26.19 -24.09 -39.69
C THR A 600 26.77 -24.26 -38.30
N GLU A 601 28.05 -24.64 -38.18
CA GLU A 601 28.77 -24.74 -36.91
C GLU A 601 28.81 -23.39 -36.17
N GLN A 602 29.12 -22.29 -36.88
CA GLN A 602 29.13 -20.95 -36.31
C GLN A 602 27.75 -20.53 -35.76
N ALA A 603 26.66 -20.93 -36.44
CA ALA A 603 25.30 -20.69 -35.98
C ALA A 603 24.93 -21.55 -34.75
N GLN A 604 25.35 -22.82 -34.71
CA GLN A 604 25.21 -23.70 -33.55
C GLN A 604 25.94 -23.13 -32.32
N THR A 605 27.22 -22.75 -32.45
CA THR A 605 28.03 -22.13 -31.38
C THR A 605 27.36 -20.86 -30.84
N THR A 606 26.81 -20.02 -31.73
CA THR A 606 26.12 -18.78 -31.34
C THR A 606 24.85 -19.06 -30.53
N ARG A 607 24.05 -20.06 -30.92
CA ARG A 607 22.83 -20.49 -30.19
C ARG A 607 23.18 -21.09 -28.82
N ALA A 608 24.11 -22.04 -28.79
CA ALA A 608 24.56 -22.69 -27.56
C ALA A 608 25.13 -21.70 -26.54
N LYS A 609 25.84 -20.64 -26.99
CA LYS A 609 26.23 -19.54 -26.09
C LYS A 609 25.02 -18.83 -25.50
N ALA A 610 24.04 -18.42 -26.32
CA ALA A 610 22.86 -17.69 -25.86
C ALA A 610 22.04 -18.50 -24.84
N GLU A 611 21.88 -19.81 -25.09
CA GLU A 611 21.23 -20.75 -24.18
C GLU A 611 21.96 -20.85 -22.82
N LEU A 612 23.29 -20.96 -22.83
CA LEU A 612 24.11 -21.00 -21.61
C LEU A 612 24.06 -19.67 -20.82
N VAL A 613 24.02 -18.52 -21.50
CA VAL A 613 23.88 -17.20 -20.85
C VAL A 613 22.50 -17.04 -20.21
N SER A 614 21.43 -17.37 -20.93
CA SER A 614 20.05 -17.37 -20.38
C SER A 614 19.90 -18.34 -19.18
N THR A 615 20.58 -19.49 -19.24
CA THR A 615 20.64 -20.44 -18.12
C THR A 615 21.34 -19.83 -16.89
N LEU A 616 22.46 -19.12 -17.07
CA LEU A 616 23.16 -18.42 -15.97
C LEU A 616 22.30 -17.32 -15.32
N GLU A 617 21.54 -16.55 -16.11
CA GLU A 617 20.61 -15.54 -15.61
C GLU A 617 19.48 -16.17 -14.79
N THR A 618 18.92 -17.28 -15.28
CA THR A 618 17.88 -18.06 -14.59
C THR A 618 18.41 -18.62 -13.26
N ILE A 619 19.62 -19.18 -13.24
CA ILE A 619 20.28 -19.67 -12.03
C ILE A 619 20.53 -18.53 -11.03
N LYS A 620 20.97 -17.35 -11.49
CA LYS A 620 21.19 -16.17 -10.63
C LYS A 620 19.93 -15.77 -9.90
N VAL A 621 18.81 -15.62 -10.61
CA VAL A 621 17.51 -15.23 -10.01
C VAL A 621 17.04 -16.29 -9.01
N ALA A 622 17.12 -17.57 -9.35
CA ALA A 622 16.75 -18.66 -8.43
C ALA A 622 17.65 -18.70 -7.18
N THR A 623 18.97 -18.46 -7.32
CA THR A 623 19.92 -18.41 -6.21
C THR A 623 19.61 -17.24 -5.25
N GLU A 624 19.18 -16.09 -5.78
CA GLU A 624 18.74 -14.97 -4.94
C GLU A 624 17.45 -15.27 -4.16
N ILE A 625 16.51 -16.02 -4.75
CA ILE A 625 15.27 -16.44 -4.07
C ILE A 625 15.58 -17.38 -2.90
N GLU A 626 16.38 -18.41 -3.12
CA GLU A 626 16.77 -19.36 -2.06
C GLU A 626 17.64 -18.71 -0.98
N ARG A 627 18.50 -17.75 -1.35
CA ARG A 627 19.24 -16.93 -0.37
C ARG A 627 18.29 -16.08 0.49
N LYS A 628 17.25 -15.48 -0.11
CA LYS A 628 16.21 -14.71 0.62
C LYS A 628 15.37 -15.62 1.54
N ARG A 629 15.09 -16.87 1.16
CA ARG A 629 14.44 -17.91 1.99
C ARG A 629 15.29 -18.23 3.24
N ARG A 630 16.59 -18.50 3.04
CA ARG A 630 17.56 -18.75 4.12
C ARG A 630 17.69 -17.58 5.10
N ILE A 631 17.80 -16.34 4.60
CA ILE A 631 17.89 -15.13 5.43
C ILE A 631 16.62 -14.94 6.28
N LYS A 632 15.43 -15.16 5.69
CA LYS A 632 14.16 -15.06 6.43
C LYS A 632 14.05 -16.09 7.57
N ARG A 633 14.52 -17.31 7.36
CA ARG A 633 14.60 -18.35 8.40
C ARG A 633 15.56 -17.95 9.52
N ALA A 634 16.81 -17.63 9.19
CA ALA A 634 17.81 -17.20 10.17
C ALA A 634 17.38 -15.97 11.01
N ALA A 635 16.57 -15.06 10.45
CA ALA A 635 15.99 -13.94 11.20
C ALA A 635 14.83 -14.35 12.13
N TYR A 636 14.05 -15.39 11.77
CA TYR A 636 12.94 -15.91 12.56
C TYR A 636 13.45 -16.79 13.72
N ASP A 637 14.31 -17.76 13.41
CA ASP A 637 14.85 -18.75 14.36
C ASP A 637 15.64 -18.08 15.51
N ASN A 638 16.32 -16.97 15.21
CA ASN A 638 17.10 -16.19 16.19
C ASN A 638 16.22 -15.64 17.33
N ALA A 639 15.02 -15.15 17.05
CA ALA A 639 14.21 -14.46 18.08
C ALA A 639 13.79 -15.39 19.23
N GLU A 640 13.34 -16.60 18.91
CA GLU A 640 12.83 -17.56 19.89
C GLU A 640 13.98 -18.34 20.57
N ALA A 641 15.03 -18.71 19.82
CA ALA A 641 16.24 -19.30 20.39
C ALA A 641 16.96 -18.33 21.34
N ARG A 642 17.04 -17.03 21.00
CA ARG A 642 17.60 -15.98 21.86
C ARG A 642 16.79 -15.83 23.14
N TYR A 643 15.46 -15.72 23.06
CA TYR A 643 14.60 -15.64 24.24
C TYR A 643 14.83 -16.80 25.21
N ASN A 644 14.90 -18.03 24.71
CA ASN A 644 15.13 -19.22 25.53
C ASN A 644 16.55 -19.22 26.17
N LYS A 645 17.59 -18.83 25.43
CA LYS A 645 18.97 -18.69 25.95
C LYS A 645 19.05 -17.59 27.02
N ASP A 646 18.40 -16.46 26.78
CA ASP A 646 18.40 -15.29 27.66
C ASP A 646 17.63 -15.56 28.97
N ARG A 647 16.50 -16.28 28.90
CA ARG A 647 15.83 -16.81 30.10
C ARG A 647 16.72 -17.76 30.88
N ALA A 648 17.35 -18.73 30.22
CA ALA A 648 18.22 -19.70 30.91
C ALA A 648 19.42 -19.03 31.60
N ARG A 649 20.02 -17.99 30.99
CA ARG A 649 21.10 -17.19 31.59
C ARG A 649 20.60 -16.36 32.78
N LEU A 650 19.42 -15.75 32.69
CA LEU A 650 18.81 -15.02 33.81
C LEU A 650 18.56 -15.92 35.03
N GLU A 651 17.98 -17.12 34.83
CA GLU A 651 17.79 -18.07 35.94
C GLU A 651 19.12 -18.55 36.52
N ALA A 652 20.15 -18.76 35.69
CA ALA A 652 21.49 -19.11 36.17
C ALA A 652 22.09 -18.00 37.06
N ILE A 653 21.96 -16.73 36.67
CA ILE A 653 22.39 -15.58 37.49
C ILE A 653 21.63 -15.55 38.82
N LYS A 654 20.30 -15.65 38.80
CA LYS A 654 19.46 -15.62 40.02
C LYS A 654 19.77 -16.71 41.05
N ASN A 655 20.23 -17.88 40.59
CA ASN A 655 20.50 -19.03 41.44
C ASN A 655 21.97 -19.13 41.87
N ASN A 656 22.93 -18.65 41.06
CA ASN A 656 24.36 -18.82 41.30
C ASN A 656 25.06 -17.57 41.87
N THR A 657 24.46 -16.38 41.79
CA THR A 657 25.06 -15.15 42.34
C THR A 657 24.85 -15.06 43.85
N GLU A 658 25.95 -15.08 44.60
CA GLU A 658 25.95 -14.84 46.05
C GLU A 658 25.70 -13.37 46.39
N ILE A 659 25.24 -13.11 47.63
CA ILE A 659 25.00 -11.75 48.13
C ILE A 659 26.34 -11.10 48.48
N ALA A 660 26.55 -9.84 48.06
CA ALA A 660 27.80 -9.13 48.30
C ALA A 660 28.07 -8.92 49.80
N SER A 661 29.30 -9.20 50.24
CA SER A 661 29.75 -9.03 51.63
C SER A 661 29.99 -7.58 52.05
N ALA A 662 30.02 -6.67 51.08
CA ALA A 662 30.05 -5.22 51.26
C ALA A 662 28.94 -4.57 50.41
N PRO A 663 28.29 -3.48 50.86
CA PRO A 663 27.25 -2.80 50.10
C PRO A 663 27.85 -2.13 48.86
N LEU A 664 27.27 -2.41 47.69
CA LEU A 664 27.61 -1.76 46.42
C LEU A 664 27.08 -0.32 46.38
N GLU A 665 27.81 0.59 45.74
CA GLU A 665 27.40 1.99 45.53
C GLU A 665 26.83 2.20 44.12
N ALA A 666 26.09 3.29 43.91
CA ALA A 666 25.50 3.61 42.60
C ALA A 666 26.55 3.80 41.48
N LYS A 667 27.81 4.11 41.83
CA LYS A 667 28.95 4.20 40.89
C LYS A 667 29.38 2.84 40.32
N ASP A 668 29.03 1.75 40.99
CA ASP A 668 29.44 0.39 40.61
C ASP A 668 28.53 -0.21 39.52
N PHE A 669 27.42 0.48 39.20
CA PHE A 669 26.45 0.09 38.18
C PHE A 669 26.67 0.88 36.88
N ASP A 670 26.85 0.16 35.76
CA ASP A 670 26.69 0.74 34.43
C ASP A 670 25.20 0.76 34.10
N PHE A 671 24.60 1.93 33.92
CA PHE A 671 23.19 2.06 33.56
C PHE A 671 22.94 2.06 32.04
N GLY A 672 24.02 2.09 31.24
CA GLY A 672 23.94 2.17 29.78
C GLY A 672 23.28 3.46 29.29
N ASP A 673 22.33 3.33 28.35
CA ASP A 673 21.68 4.47 27.70
C ASP A 673 20.75 5.25 28.65
N VAL A 674 21.23 6.39 29.15
CA VAL A 674 20.46 7.29 30.01
C VAL A 674 19.40 8.04 29.18
N GLN A 675 18.13 7.67 29.34
CA GLN A 675 16.98 8.33 28.69
C GLN A 675 16.39 9.46 29.55
N SER A 676 15.59 10.32 28.89
CA SER A 676 14.92 11.48 29.48
C SER A 676 13.82 11.10 30.49
N ASN A 677 13.43 12.03 31.35
CA ASN A 677 12.36 11.87 32.37
C ASN A 677 10.92 11.64 31.81
N ASN A 678 10.76 11.38 30.51
CA ASN A 678 9.46 11.20 29.87
C ASN A 678 9.14 9.70 29.70
N ILE A 679 7.87 9.32 29.77
CA ILE A 679 7.45 7.93 29.58
C ILE A 679 7.72 7.50 28.13
N GLN A 680 8.59 6.51 27.93
CA GLN A 680 8.88 5.95 26.62
C GLN A 680 7.81 4.91 26.24
N ILE A 681 7.29 4.93 25.02
CA ILE A 681 6.37 3.90 24.51
C ILE A 681 7.14 2.95 23.58
N ILE A 682 7.07 1.64 23.82
CA ILE A 682 7.65 0.59 22.97
C ILE A 682 6.53 -0.36 22.54
N LYS A 683 6.50 -0.74 21.26
CA LYS A 683 5.41 -1.55 20.68
C LYS A 683 5.88 -2.90 20.15
N GLY A 684 5.05 -3.94 20.30
CA GLY A 684 5.29 -5.27 19.69
C GLY A 684 6.43 -6.09 20.31
N VAL A 685 6.73 -5.86 21.59
CA VAL A 685 7.75 -6.59 22.37
C VAL A 685 7.23 -7.99 22.71
N LYS A 686 7.57 -8.99 21.87
CA LYS A 686 7.16 -10.39 22.08
C LYS A 686 7.52 -10.90 23.49
N ASN A 687 6.65 -11.76 24.02
CA ASN A 687 6.79 -12.43 25.32
C ASN A 687 6.79 -11.48 26.54
N VAL A 688 6.14 -10.32 26.41
CA VAL A 688 5.95 -9.31 27.47
C VAL A 688 4.49 -8.84 27.47
N ASN A 689 4.00 -8.29 28.58
CA ASN A 689 2.64 -7.75 28.69
C ASN A 689 2.59 -6.26 28.34
N SER A 690 1.39 -5.76 28.04
CA SER A 690 1.13 -4.34 27.72
C SER A 690 1.04 -3.46 28.98
N ASP A 691 2.05 -3.54 29.86
CA ASP A 691 2.13 -2.89 31.18
C ASP A 691 3.11 -1.68 31.21
N PHE A 692 3.14 -0.93 32.30
CA PHE A 692 4.15 0.09 32.62
C PHE A 692 5.32 -0.54 33.38
N TYR A 693 6.51 -0.53 32.80
CA TYR A 693 7.73 -1.13 33.33
C TYR A 693 8.64 -0.05 33.93
N LEU A 694 9.19 -0.33 35.12
CA LEU A 694 10.20 0.53 35.75
C LEU A 694 11.60 0.03 35.37
N VAL A 695 12.15 0.64 34.32
CA VAL A 695 13.44 0.26 33.74
C VAL A 695 14.56 0.90 34.54
N LEU A 696 15.53 0.07 34.95
CA LEU A 696 16.71 0.44 35.72
C LEU A 696 17.87 0.86 34.81
N ALA A 697 18.12 0.07 33.76
CA ALA A 697 19.27 0.20 32.86
C ALA A 697 18.93 -0.34 31.47
N VAL A 698 19.63 0.15 30.43
CA VAL A 698 19.43 -0.26 29.04
C VAL A 698 20.78 -0.51 28.36
N HIS A 699 20.98 -1.73 27.86
CA HIS A 699 22.23 -2.14 27.20
C HIS A 699 21.98 -2.71 25.81
N ASP A 700 22.88 -2.38 24.89
CA ASP A 700 23.06 -3.02 23.58
C ASP A 700 23.70 -4.42 23.71
N ASP A 701 24.65 -4.54 24.63
CA ASP A 701 25.51 -5.71 24.83
C ASP A 701 24.99 -6.72 25.89
N VAL A 702 25.37 -7.99 25.70
CA VAL A 702 25.01 -9.13 26.55
C VAL A 702 25.85 -9.20 27.83
N GLU A 703 27.14 -8.88 27.77
CA GLU A 703 28.05 -8.95 28.92
C GLU A 703 27.77 -7.81 29.90
N LYS A 704 27.54 -6.58 29.41
CA LYS A 704 27.07 -5.45 30.23
C LYS A 704 25.75 -5.76 30.95
N ARG A 705 24.77 -6.30 30.20
CA ARG A 705 23.47 -6.73 30.74
C ARG A 705 23.66 -7.73 31.88
N ASP A 706 24.43 -8.78 31.65
CA ASP A 706 24.68 -9.81 32.65
C ASP A 706 25.42 -9.25 33.88
N ALA A 707 26.40 -8.37 33.69
CA ALA A 707 27.11 -7.72 34.79
C ALA A 707 26.20 -6.81 35.64
N PHE A 708 25.21 -6.13 35.04
CA PHE A 708 24.20 -5.37 35.79
C PHE A 708 23.27 -6.30 36.58
N LEU A 709 22.79 -7.39 35.94
CA LEU A 709 21.93 -8.39 36.57
C LEU A 709 22.63 -9.05 37.77
N GLU A 710 23.88 -9.48 37.61
CA GLU A 710 24.69 -10.08 38.67
C GLU A 710 24.89 -9.08 39.84
N LYS A 711 25.26 -7.82 39.58
CA LYS A 711 25.40 -6.80 40.65
C LYS A 711 24.09 -6.49 41.37
N ALA A 712 22.96 -6.49 40.66
CA ALA A 712 21.65 -6.25 41.27
C ALA A 712 21.18 -7.43 42.12
N VAL A 713 21.40 -8.68 41.68
CA VAL A 713 21.13 -9.89 42.47
C VAL A 713 22.04 -9.96 43.69
N ALA A 714 23.33 -9.62 43.55
CA ALA A 714 24.26 -9.50 44.66
C ALA A 714 23.88 -8.40 45.67
N SER A 715 23.16 -7.36 45.20
CA SER A 715 22.51 -6.33 46.03
C SER A 715 21.12 -6.77 46.58
N GLY A 716 20.80 -8.06 46.52
CA GLY A 716 19.57 -8.65 47.06
C GLY A 716 18.35 -8.60 46.15
N GLN A 717 18.44 -8.07 44.91
CA GLN A 717 17.26 -7.92 44.03
C GLN A 717 16.97 -9.18 43.19
N LYS A 718 16.32 -10.17 43.80
CA LYS A 718 15.95 -11.43 43.11
C LYS A 718 14.82 -11.29 42.10
N ASN A 719 14.01 -10.22 42.16
CA ASN A 719 12.89 -10.01 41.24
C ASN A 719 13.29 -9.36 39.91
N ILE A 720 14.58 -9.06 39.70
CA ILE A 720 15.05 -8.46 38.45
C ILE A 720 14.74 -9.33 37.22
N ASN A 721 14.46 -8.70 36.09
CA ASN A 721 14.09 -9.31 34.83
C ASN A 721 14.53 -8.39 33.67
N PHE A 722 14.42 -8.84 32.43
CA PHE A 722 14.60 -7.97 31.28
C PHE A 722 13.74 -8.40 30.10
N PHE A 723 13.53 -7.49 29.16
CA PHE A 723 13.05 -7.80 27.82
C PHE A 723 14.05 -7.32 26.77
N PHE A 724 13.94 -7.84 25.54
CA PHE A 724 14.73 -7.42 24.40
C PHE A 724 13.80 -6.80 23.36
N ASP A 725 14.03 -5.53 23.01
CA ASP A 725 13.37 -4.89 21.87
C ASP A 725 14.16 -5.17 20.60
N VAL A 726 13.48 -5.77 19.62
CA VAL A 726 14.05 -6.09 18.31
C VAL A 726 14.27 -4.82 17.46
N ALA A 727 13.47 -3.77 17.65
CA ALA A 727 13.52 -2.55 16.84
C ALA A 727 14.75 -1.69 17.18
N THR A 728 15.02 -1.44 18.46
CA THR A 728 16.24 -0.74 18.92
C THR A 728 17.44 -1.66 19.11
N SER A 729 17.22 -2.99 19.12
CA SER A 729 18.22 -4.01 19.45
C SER A 729 18.83 -3.87 20.86
N LYS A 730 18.01 -3.54 21.86
CA LYS A 730 18.44 -3.28 23.24
C LYS A 730 17.72 -4.14 24.28
N TYR A 731 18.44 -4.47 25.34
CA TYR A 731 17.93 -5.07 26.56
C TYR A 731 17.49 -4.00 27.54
N TYR A 732 16.23 -4.08 27.98
CA TYR A 732 15.65 -3.21 28.99
C TYR A 732 15.50 -3.98 30.30
N ILE A 733 16.29 -3.61 31.31
CA ILE A 733 16.33 -4.30 32.60
C ILE A 733 15.35 -3.64 33.56
N TYR A 734 14.47 -4.41 34.20
CA TYR A 734 13.44 -3.95 35.13
C TYR A 734 13.30 -4.90 36.32
N TYR A 735 12.49 -4.54 37.32
CA TYR A 735 12.17 -5.46 38.44
C TYR A 735 10.68 -5.47 38.83
N GLU A 736 9.93 -4.43 38.47
CA GLU A 736 8.49 -4.31 38.69
C GLU A 736 7.78 -3.78 37.44
N SER A 737 6.50 -4.14 37.29
CA SER A 737 5.62 -3.75 36.20
C SER A 737 4.19 -3.58 36.69
N PHE A 738 3.51 -2.53 36.24
CA PHE A 738 2.20 -2.10 36.72
C PHE A 738 1.21 -1.98 35.57
N ASN A 739 -0.01 -2.45 35.75
CA ASN A 739 -1.07 -2.33 34.74
C ASN A 739 -1.63 -0.90 34.64
N ASP A 740 -1.53 -0.10 35.70
CA ASP A 740 -1.96 1.29 35.77
C ASP A 740 -0.80 2.29 36.01
N LEU A 741 -1.05 3.56 35.69
CA LEU A 741 -0.08 4.65 35.78
C LEU A 741 0.06 5.25 37.18
N GLU A 742 -0.95 5.12 38.05
CA GLU A 742 -0.92 5.67 39.41
C GLU A 742 0.03 4.85 40.28
N SER A 743 -0.12 3.52 40.29
CA SER A 743 0.79 2.57 40.95
C SER A 743 2.22 2.72 40.43
N ALA A 744 2.40 2.87 39.12
CA ALA A 744 3.73 3.08 38.51
C ALA A 744 4.39 4.39 38.99
N ASN A 745 3.62 5.47 39.14
CA ASN A 745 4.11 6.74 39.68
C ASN A 745 4.42 6.68 41.19
N GLN A 746 3.61 5.95 41.97
CA GLN A 746 3.88 5.72 43.40
C GLN A 746 5.18 4.92 43.61
N ALA A 747 5.44 3.91 42.77
CA ALA A 747 6.69 3.16 42.80
C ALA A 747 7.90 3.97 42.29
N MET A 748 7.73 4.84 41.28
CA MET A 748 8.75 5.81 40.85
C MET A 748 9.17 6.80 41.95
N ALA A 749 8.32 7.06 42.96
CA ALA A 749 8.70 7.87 44.11
C ALA A 749 9.74 7.20 45.04
N GLN A 750 10.06 5.91 44.82
CA GLN A 750 11.16 5.20 45.49
C GLN A 750 12.48 5.25 44.71
N LYS A 751 12.59 6.11 43.69
CA LYS A 751 13.87 6.42 43.03
C LYS A 751 14.93 6.87 44.05
N ASP A 752 16.19 6.56 43.77
CA ASP A 752 17.36 6.75 44.65
C ASP A 752 17.34 5.99 45.99
N SER A 753 16.30 5.22 46.32
CA SER A 753 16.25 4.41 47.55
C SER A 753 17.26 3.26 47.59
N LYS A 754 17.82 2.87 46.44
CA LYS A 754 18.80 1.78 46.32
C LYS A 754 19.87 2.07 45.25
N PRO A 755 21.11 1.56 45.40
CA PRO A 755 22.21 1.80 44.46
C PRO A 755 21.86 1.58 42.97
N TYR A 756 21.04 0.57 42.68
CA TYR A 756 20.65 0.17 41.32
C TYR A 756 19.41 0.90 40.75
N ASN A 757 18.75 1.80 41.49
CA ASN A 757 17.52 2.48 41.01
C ASN A 757 17.61 4.00 40.85
N GLY A 758 18.74 4.64 41.16
CA GLY A 758 18.89 6.10 41.02
C GLY A 758 18.73 6.65 39.59
N LYS A 759 18.90 5.81 38.56
CA LYS A 759 18.60 6.19 37.16
C LYS A 759 17.30 5.62 36.59
N MET A 760 16.43 5.04 37.42
CA MET A 760 15.20 4.40 36.94
C MET A 760 14.28 5.38 36.20
N TYR A 761 13.60 4.88 35.17
CA TYR A 761 12.60 5.62 34.40
C TYR A 761 11.48 4.68 33.92
N MET A 762 10.37 5.26 33.44
CA MET A 762 9.16 4.51 33.10
C MET A 762 9.05 4.24 31.59
N VAL A 763 8.75 3.00 31.24
CA VAL A 763 8.51 2.55 29.86
C VAL A 763 7.13 1.89 29.77
N LYS A 764 6.25 2.37 28.90
CA LYS A 764 4.98 1.72 28.57
C LYS A 764 5.18 0.75 27.40
N ILE A 765 4.76 -0.49 27.57
CA ILE A 765 4.69 -1.46 26.48
C ILE A 765 3.25 -1.52 25.92
N GLU A 766 3.15 -1.58 24.59
CA GLU A 766 1.91 -1.78 23.84
C GLU A 766 2.06 -2.98 22.88
N ASN A 767 1.50 -4.12 23.28
CA ASN A 767 1.39 -5.36 22.50
C ASN A 767 -0.09 -5.69 22.22
#